data_AF-A0AAD6XU79-F1
#
_entry.id   AF-A0AAD6XU79-F1
#
_cell.length_a   1.000
_cell.length_b   1.000
_cell.length_c   1.000
_cell.angle_alpha   90.00
_cell.angle_beta   90.00
_cell.angle_gamma   90.00
#
_symmetry.space_group_name_H-M   'P 1'
#
loop_
_entity.id
_entity.type
_entity.pdbx_description
1 polymer ?
#
loop_
_entity_poly.entity_id
_entity_poly.type
_entity_poly.pdbx_seq_one_letter_code
_entity_poly.pdbx_strand_id
1 'polypeptide(L)'
;MAQYGLDASSRERIGDRWSQQWSRRSDTTNNATRKILYLCACGYDHHQRNTKYDRQENTNGTQERHTGAPFTGCLAHAEITLRADKILRIRGHFDHNNACKAALLERVPPIPVHPSVYAVALAQLRDGAAFSDIRRKNRELLQAKAYKDFPADIRSSQFRWLLTQNDSRALYRQYNRMKGVTVTDAPHINVNEWLDPQSDKFNPTLAHAVFHYSGRAARDERFEVAIATDEMNRAAWKYGHDSQIILDGTFGICDSRLLLFIVMAVDENRKGVPVAFLIFSAPGGNKQTSAGYDTKILSKLVGKWSESLNKCGHLYGFAGVVFRPLSAITDTDLKERGALIIVFPDIWLLICRFHLRQSWRNHRNKLLKGKSPEMLDFKHRMTSLEVALVATQTIESARELLQAERKVMIQLAVDHKRAARRAIKHIDYLDTYWTTDNLWKSWSDYGRTVLSSLLNRAAEGVIPTTNHLESFNRVLKRVHLHRWQNGGRRLRVDILIHALIIYILPSIFEERQLISEQSQRVAALIRLLPGGALLLDQKARPKDVPMVPKVAYLMPDADRDLRATELLQNRQISAPACLPGNVGLTLTCYSARALSIETAPVLYTIRVGFNGVVSCTCNDFMGRGGACKHIRGSLLMLDGLRQQGMHIPQIPIPQSLVEAQTLQADAVLTITIPAGKGHLPTSCAAQKMDDILQQDDTCFDDSEDTVDGAGTDDNEDNVSVATNESSDSDSESDSDSDGAESAVAKAVREQRHEMATQNLAALGEQAISRTIVEFRELESKFTDLGEYLDQRTAGLSSEERAEIARSYGHLAALMTRMDRVMALPSTSPLSAPAATPLHASPRPSGGKRKLDTLLPPSPEKMQKRHQSHAIH
;
A
#
# COMPACT_ATOMS: atom_id res chain seq x y z
N MET A 1 14.64 -23.61 -53.78
CA MET A 1 13.74 -22.77 -52.94
C MET A 1 12.42 -22.54 -53.64
N ALA A 2 12.31 -21.60 -54.58
CA ALA A 2 11.04 -21.26 -55.25
C ALA A 2 10.31 -22.45 -55.90
N GLN A 3 11.03 -23.29 -56.64
CA GLN A 3 10.54 -24.55 -57.23
C GLN A 3 9.80 -25.48 -56.23
N TYR A 4 10.14 -25.41 -54.94
CA TYR A 4 9.57 -26.24 -53.87
C TYR A 4 8.68 -25.44 -52.90
N GLY A 5 8.33 -24.19 -53.23
CA GLY A 5 7.51 -23.32 -52.38
C GLY A 5 8.18 -22.85 -51.07
N LEU A 6 9.49 -23.02 -50.92
CA LEU A 6 10.21 -22.74 -49.67
C LEU A 6 10.75 -21.30 -49.52
N ASP A 7 10.69 -20.48 -50.58
CA ASP A 7 11.03 -19.06 -50.52
C ASP A 7 10.05 -18.26 -49.62
N ALA A 8 10.31 -16.97 -49.38
CA ALA A 8 9.43 -16.16 -48.53
C ALA A 8 8.03 -15.97 -49.14
N SER A 9 7.95 -15.57 -50.41
CA SER A 9 6.71 -15.21 -51.11
C SER A 9 5.82 -16.41 -51.46
N SER A 10 6.36 -17.63 -51.44
CA SER A 10 5.55 -18.86 -51.49
C SER A 10 5.02 -19.25 -50.12
N ARG A 11 5.82 -19.13 -49.04
CA ARG A 11 5.42 -19.51 -47.67
C ARG A 11 4.46 -18.53 -46.98
N GLU A 12 4.19 -17.39 -47.60
CA GLU A 12 3.17 -16.43 -47.15
C GLU A 12 1.78 -16.73 -47.75
N ARG A 13 1.70 -17.66 -48.72
CA ARG A 13 0.45 -18.03 -49.38
C ARG A 13 -0.41 -18.90 -48.48
N ILE A 14 -1.71 -18.63 -48.45
CA ILE A 14 -2.72 -19.37 -47.66
C ILE A 14 -2.72 -20.88 -47.96
N GLY A 15 -2.36 -21.28 -49.17
CA GLY A 15 -2.25 -22.68 -49.60
C GLY A 15 -0.90 -23.36 -49.36
N ASP A 16 0.07 -22.71 -48.71
CA ASP A 16 1.35 -23.35 -48.39
C ASP A 16 1.17 -24.54 -47.43
N ARG A 17 1.94 -25.60 -47.68
CA ARG A 17 1.95 -26.82 -46.88
C ARG A 17 3.19 -26.91 -45.98
N TRP A 18 4.15 -25.99 -46.07
CA TRP A 18 5.33 -25.95 -45.21
C TRP A 18 5.04 -25.29 -43.86
N SER A 19 5.49 -25.93 -42.78
CA SER A 19 5.37 -25.43 -41.41
C SER A 19 6.74 -25.36 -40.73
N GLN A 20 7.10 -24.22 -40.14
CA GLN A 20 8.38 -24.06 -39.44
C GLN A 20 8.28 -24.70 -38.04
N GLN A 21 8.88 -25.88 -37.86
CA GLN A 21 8.77 -26.66 -36.62
C GLN A 21 9.79 -26.22 -35.55
N TRP A 22 11.00 -25.84 -35.94
CA TRP A 22 11.98 -25.21 -35.04
C TRP A 22 12.94 -24.29 -35.78
N SER A 23 13.56 -23.38 -35.03
CA SER A 23 14.66 -22.50 -35.48
C SER A 23 15.65 -22.34 -34.34
N ARG A 24 16.91 -22.77 -34.53
CA ARG A 24 18.00 -22.70 -33.53
C ARG A 24 19.10 -21.78 -34.05
N ARG A 25 19.47 -20.77 -33.27
CA ARG A 25 20.71 -19.98 -33.47
C ARG A 25 21.90 -20.70 -32.84
N SER A 26 23.09 -20.37 -33.31
CA SER A 26 24.37 -20.93 -32.90
C SER A 26 25.40 -19.82 -33.02
N ASP A 27 25.59 -19.09 -31.94
CA ASP A 27 26.26 -17.80 -31.92
C ASP A 27 27.69 -17.96 -31.39
N THR A 28 28.51 -18.69 -32.16
CA THR A 28 29.97 -18.76 -31.96
C THR A 28 30.63 -17.48 -32.46
N THR A 29 31.62 -16.97 -31.72
CA THR A 29 32.12 -15.58 -31.61
C THR A 29 32.59 -14.83 -32.87
N ASN A 30 32.42 -15.37 -34.08
CA ASN A 30 32.53 -14.59 -35.33
C ASN A 30 31.69 -15.15 -36.50
N ASN A 31 30.77 -16.08 -36.24
CA ASN A 31 30.05 -16.83 -37.28
C ASN A 31 28.65 -17.29 -36.81
N ALA A 32 27.82 -16.35 -36.38
CA ALA A 32 26.41 -16.62 -36.03
C ALA A 32 25.67 -17.35 -37.17
N THR A 33 25.11 -18.53 -36.88
CA THR A 33 24.33 -19.31 -37.84
C THR A 33 22.95 -19.67 -37.30
N ARG A 34 21.93 -19.62 -38.17
CA ARG A 34 20.55 -19.97 -37.85
C ARG A 34 20.13 -21.21 -38.65
N LYS A 35 19.88 -22.33 -37.96
CA LYS A 35 19.27 -23.52 -38.55
C LYS A 35 17.76 -23.48 -38.36
N ILE A 36 17.00 -23.85 -39.38
CA ILE A 36 15.54 -23.84 -39.40
C ILE A 36 15.05 -25.16 -39.99
N LEU A 37 14.08 -25.83 -39.37
CA LEU A 37 13.42 -26.98 -39.97
C LEU A 37 11.99 -26.62 -40.40
N TYR A 38 11.73 -26.77 -41.69
CA TYR A 38 10.38 -26.83 -42.25
C TYR A 38 9.95 -28.29 -42.41
N LEU A 39 8.67 -28.57 -42.18
CA LEU A 39 8.04 -29.88 -42.32
C LEU A 39 6.65 -29.70 -42.92
N CYS A 40 6.19 -30.64 -43.73
CA CYS A 40 4.86 -30.57 -44.31
C CYS A 40 3.77 -30.73 -43.23
N ALA A 41 2.80 -29.82 -43.21
CA ALA A 41 1.65 -29.86 -42.30
C ALA A 41 0.78 -31.12 -42.46
N CYS A 42 0.77 -31.71 -43.67
CA CYS A 42 0.11 -33.00 -43.95
C CYS A 42 0.92 -34.22 -43.45
N GLY A 43 2.18 -34.01 -43.04
CA GLY A 43 3.09 -35.03 -42.50
C GLY A 43 2.99 -35.26 -41.00
N TYR A 44 2.28 -34.40 -40.27
CA TYR A 44 2.23 -34.45 -38.81
C TYR A 44 0.84 -34.90 -38.32
N ASP A 45 0.81 -36.10 -37.72
CA ASP A 45 -0.37 -36.62 -37.02
C ASP A 45 -0.41 -36.07 -35.58
N HIS A 46 -1.45 -35.31 -35.28
CA HIS A 46 -1.68 -34.76 -33.94
C HIS A 46 -2.29 -35.79 -32.98
N HIS A 47 -2.97 -36.84 -33.47
CA HIS A 47 -3.62 -37.85 -32.64
C HIS A 47 -2.58 -38.76 -31.96
N GLN A 48 -1.57 -39.23 -32.71
CA GLN A 48 -0.45 -40.03 -32.16
C GLN A 48 0.30 -39.35 -31.01
N ARG A 49 0.35 -38.01 -30.96
CA ARG A 49 1.03 -37.32 -29.85
C ARG A 49 0.26 -37.45 -28.54
N ASN A 50 -1.08 -37.39 -28.59
CA ASN A 50 -1.93 -37.50 -27.40
C ASN A 50 -1.85 -38.90 -26.77
N THR A 51 -1.65 -39.96 -27.56
CA THR A 51 -1.63 -41.35 -27.04
C THR A 51 -0.39 -41.71 -26.22
N LYS A 52 0.70 -40.93 -26.32
CA LYS A 52 2.03 -41.36 -25.84
C LYS A 52 2.58 -40.61 -24.62
N TYR A 53 1.88 -39.57 -24.12
CA TYR A 53 2.35 -38.79 -22.96
C TYR A 53 1.28 -38.36 -21.95
N ASP A 54 0.00 -38.24 -22.32
CA ASP A 54 -1.06 -37.81 -21.39
C ASP A 54 -2.08 -38.94 -21.11
N ARG A 55 -1.76 -39.79 -20.13
CA ARG A 55 -2.73 -40.72 -19.51
C ARG A 55 -2.94 -40.47 -18.01
N GLN A 56 -2.61 -39.25 -17.55
CA GLN A 56 -2.97 -38.73 -16.23
C GLN A 56 -3.92 -37.52 -16.35
N GLU A 57 -5.21 -37.80 -16.18
CA GLU A 57 -6.20 -36.90 -15.59
C GLU A 57 -6.21 -35.42 -16.03
N ASN A 58 -6.55 -35.15 -17.30
CA ASN A 58 -7.19 -33.89 -17.68
C ASN A 58 -8.25 -34.11 -18.79
N THR A 59 -9.45 -34.50 -18.38
CA THR A 59 -10.59 -34.81 -19.26
C THR A 59 -11.31 -33.54 -19.77
N ASN A 60 -10.58 -32.61 -20.39
CA ASN A 60 -11.16 -31.42 -21.03
C ASN A 60 -10.33 -30.94 -22.22
N GLY A 61 -10.77 -31.29 -23.43
CA GLY A 61 -10.24 -30.78 -24.70
C GLY A 61 -9.29 -31.75 -25.42
N THR A 62 -9.81 -32.48 -26.40
CA THR A 62 -8.98 -33.06 -27.47
C THR A 62 -8.24 -31.94 -28.19
N GLN A 63 -6.91 -31.99 -28.23
CA GLN A 63 -6.12 -31.05 -29.03
C GLN A 63 -6.36 -31.31 -30.53
N GLU A 64 -7.36 -30.64 -31.07
CA GLU A 64 -7.71 -30.74 -32.47
C GLU A 64 -6.61 -30.21 -33.41
N ARG A 65 -6.59 -30.78 -34.61
CA ARG A 65 -5.61 -30.44 -35.63
C ARG A 65 -5.92 -29.05 -36.22
N HIS A 66 -5.01 -28.10 -36.00
CA HIS A 66 -5.11 -26.70 -36.44
C HIS A 66 -4.58 -26.45 -37.87
N THR A 67 -4.16 -27.48 -38.59
CA THR A 67 -3.67 -27.38 -39.98
C THR A 67 -4.82 -27.47 -40.97
N GLY A 68 -4.81 -26.66 -42.04
CA GLY A 68 -5.91 -26.58 -43.00
C GLY A 68 -6.19 -27.83 -43.85
N ALA A 69 -5.18 -28.70 -44.05
CA ALA A 69 -5.26 -29.90 -44.88
C ALA A 69 -5.17 -31.19 -44.04
N PRO A 70 -5.72 -32.34 -44.51
CA PRO A 70 -5.72 -33.62 -43.79
C PRO A 70 -4.31 -34.17 -43.52
N PHE A 71 -4.25 -35.22 -42.70
CA PHE A 71 -3.02 -36.00 -42.50
C PHE A 71 -2.87 -37.01 -43.64
N THR A 72 -1.70 -37.05 -44.26
CA THR A 72 -1.43 -37.88 -45.45
C THR A 72 -0.08 -38.62 -45.36
N GLY A 73 0.54 -38.67 -44.18
CA GLY A 73 1.86 -39.29 -43.99
C GLY A 73 2.99 -38.64 -44.80
N CYS A 74 2.86 -37.36 -45.17
CA CYS A 74 3.80 -36.68 -46.06
C CYS A 74 5.17 -36.44 -45.40
N LEU A 75 6.22 -37.14 -45.86
CA LEU A 75 7.57 -37.06 -45.27
C LEU A 75 8.38 -35.81 -45.67
N ALA A 76 7.78 -34.86 -46.38
CA ALA A 76 8.47 -33.69 -46.90
C ALA A 76 8.97 -32.77 -45.77
N HIS A 77 10.27 -32.50 -45.73
CA HIS A 77 10.98 -31.72 -44.73
C HIS A 77 12.21 -31.01 -45.32
N ALA A 78 12.56 -29.83 -44.82
CA ALA A 78 13.71 -29.06 -45.26
C ALA A 78 14.42 -28.37 -44.08
N GLU A 79 15.63 -28.81 -43.76
CA GLU A 79 16.56 -28.09 -42.88
C GLU A 79 17.33 -27.04 -43.69
N ILE A 80 17.20 -25.77 -43.31
CA ILE A 80 17.88 -24.63 -43.92
C ILE A 80 18.86 -24.03 -42.90
N THR A 81 20.13 -23.87 -43.27
CA THR A 81 21.13 -23.15 -42.47
C THR A 81 21.42 -21.79 -43.13
N LEU A 82 21.30 -20.71 -42.35
CA LEU A 82 21.53 -19.32 -42.73
C LEU A 82 22.74 -18.72 -41.99
N ARG A 83 23.41 -17.74 -42.59
CA ARG A 83 24.36 -16.81 -41.96
C ARG A 83 24.15 -15.42 -42.54
N ALA A 84 23.88 -14.40 -41.70
CA ALA A 84 23.45 -13.08 -42.16
C ALA A 84 22.34 -13.16 -43.24
N ASP A 85 21.35 -14.02 -42.97
CA ASP A 85 20.24 -14.45 -43.84
C ASP A 85 20.58 -15.00 -45.25
N LYS A 86 21.86 -15.05 -45.63
CA LYS A 86 22.34 -15.83 -46.79
C LYS A 86 22.24 -17.33 -46.48
N ILE A 87 21.71 -18.10 -47.43
CA ILE A 87 21.59 -19.56 -47.30
C ILE A 87 22.97 -20.20 -47.46
N LEU A 88 23.45 -20.88 -46.41
CA LEU A 88 24.67 -21.69 -46.44
C LEU A 88 24.40 -23.15 -46.84
N ARG A 89 23.22 -23.68 -46.48
CA ARG A 89 22.90 -25.11 -46.63
C ARG A 89 21.40 -25.33 -46.70
N ILE A 90 20.97 -26.25 -47.55
CA ILE A 90 19.62 -26.82 -47.56
C ILE A 90 19.79 -28.34 -47.59
N ARG A 91 19.05 -29.09 -46.76
CA ARG A 91 19.00 -30.57 -46.77
C ARG A 91 17.60 -31.05 -46.39
N GLY A 92 17.20 -32.23 -46.87
CA GLY A 92 15.94 -32.87 -46.51
C GLY A 92 15.30 -33.59 -47.69
N HIS A 93 14.00 -33.89 -47.57
CA HIS A 93 13.18 -34.49 -48.61
C HIS A 93 12.13 -33.47 -49.07
N PHE A 94 12.20 -33.00 -50.31
CA PHE A 94 11.38 -31.86 -50.76
C PHE A 94 10.06 -32.29 -51.43
N ASP A 95 9.91 -33.57 -51.75
CA ASP A 95 8.79 -34.07 -52.53
C ASP A 95 7.57 -34.41 -51.67
N HIS A 96 6.47 -33.73 -51.95
CA HIS A 96 5.17 -34.06 -51.36
C HIS A 96 4.62 -35.34 -52.00
N ASN A 97 4.12 -36.27 -51.18
CA ASN A 97 3.47 -37.49 -51.67
C ASN A 97 2.15 -37.17 -52.41
N ASN A 98 1.66 -38.09 -53.24
CA ASN A 98 0.50 -37.82 -54.11
C ASN A 98 -0.77 -37.52 -53.31
N ALA A 99 -0.97 -38.18 -52.16
CA ALA A 99 -2.05 -37.87 -51.23
C ALA A 99 -1.95 -36.43 -50.69
N CYS A 100 -0.74 -35.95 -50.35
CA CYS A 100 -0.52 -34.55 -49.95
C CYS A 100 -0.79 -33.57 -51.10
N LYS A 101 -0.36 -33.88 -52.32
CA LYS A 101 -0.59 -33.05 -53.51
C LYS A 101 -2.09 -32.90 -53.81
N ALA A 102 -2.85 -34.00 -53.73
CA ALA A 102 -4.30 -34.03 -53.97
C ALA A 102 -5.17 -33.59 -52.77
N ALA A 103 -4.63 -33.54 -51.56
CA ALA A 103 -5.39 -33.22 -50.35
C ALA A 103 -5.99 -31.81 -50.38
N LEU A 104 -7.32 -31.75 -50.35
CA LEU A 104 -8.13 -30.53 -50.22
C LEU A 104 -7.96 -29.88 -48.83
N LEU A 105 -8.48 -28.67 -48.67
CA LEU A 105 -8.57 -28.01 -47.36
C LEU A 105 -9.84 -28.47 -46.63
N GLU A 106 -9.67 -29.09 -45.46
CA GLU A 106 -10.76 -29.41 -44.52
C GLU A 106 -11.10 -28.21 -43.61
N ARG A 107 -10.13 -27.32 -43.39
CA ARG A 107 -10.21 -26.21 -42.44
C ARG A 107 -9.57 -24.96 -43.04
N VAL A 108 -10.13 -23.78 -42.74
CA VAL A 108 -9.55 -22.49 -43.16
C VAL A 108 -8.17 -22.32 -42.52
N PRO A 109 -7.08 -22.14 -43.30
CA PRO A 109 -5.75 -21.92 -42.74
C PRO A 109 -5.66 -20.62 -41.92
N PRO A 110 -4.81 -20.57 -40.88
CA PRO A 110 -4.69 -19.39 -40.02
C PRO A 110 -4.02 -18.22 -40.76
N ILE A 111 -4.82 -17.32 -41.33
CA ILE A 111 -4.33 -16.13 -42.05
C ILE A 111 -3.58 -15.19 -41.08
N PRO A 112 -2.28 -14.88 -41.34
CA PRO A 112 -1.47 -14.03 -40.49
C PRO A 112 -1.92 -12.56 -40.54
N VAL A 113 -1.72 -11.81 -39.46
CA VAL A 113 -1.96 -10.36 -39.44
C VAL A 113 -0.81 -9.62 -40.11
N HIS A 114 -1.13 -8.59 -40.93
CA HIS A 114 -0.12 -7.86 -41.70
C HIS A 114 0.94 -7.16 -40.80
N PRO A 115 2.24 -7.15 -41.16
CA PRO A 115 3.29 -6.54 -40.34
C PRO A 115 3.05 -5.08 -39.94
N SER A 116 2.54 -4.22 -40.83
CA SER A 116 2.25 -2.81 -40.50
C SER A 116 1.04 -2.63 -39.54
N VAL A 117 0.14 -3.61 -39.46
CA VAL A 117 -0.89 -3.65 -38.39
C VAL A 117 -0.25 -3.94 -37.04
N TYR A 118 0.71 -4.89 -36.99
CA TYR A 118 1.51 -5.11 -35.79
C TYR A 118 2.35 -3.87 -35.42
N ALA A 119 2.98 -3.19 -36.38
CA ALA A 119 3.78 -2.00 -36.10
C ALA A 119 2.97 -0.89 -35.41
N VAL A 120 1.78 -0.56 -35.92
CA VAL A 120 0.88 0.44 -35.33
C VAL A 120 0.31 -0.01 -33.98
N ALA A 121 0.05 -1.31 -33.80
CA ALA A 121 -0.39 -1.86 -32.52
C ALA A 121 0.73 -1.91 -31.45
N LEU A 122 1.98 -2.11 -31.86
CA LEU A 122 3.16 -2.11 -30.98
C LEU A 122 3.57 -0.70 -30.56
N ALA A 123 3.41 0.29 -31.44
CA ALA A 123 3.53 1.71 -31.08
C ALA A 123 2.51 2.06 -29.98
N GLN A 124 1.22 1.82 -30.24
CA GLN A 124 0.16 2.05 -29.25
C GLN A 124 0.40 1.33 -27.90
N LEU A 125 0.92 0.09 -27.89
CA LEU A 125 1.30 -0.59 -26.63
C LEU A 125 2.47 0.07 -25.91
N ARG A 126 3.48 0.57 -26.62
CA ARG A 126 4.59 1.35 -26.05
C ARG A 126 4.06 2.65 -25.43
N ASP A 127 3.07 3.24 -26.09
CA ASP A 127 2.44 4.51 -25.73
C ASP A 127 1.29 4.32 -24.70
N GLY A 128 1.14 3.10 -24.15
CA GLY A 128 0.27 2.78 -23.01
C GLY A 128 -1.17 2.37 -23.32
N ALA A 129 -1.57 2.33 -24.60
CA ALA A 129 -2.96 2.09 -24.99
C ALA A 129 -3.45 0.67 -24.65
N ALA A 130 -4.70 0.58 -24.19
CA ALA A 130 -5.37 -0.69 -23.93
C ALA A 130 -5.68 -1.47 -25.23
N PHE A 131 -5.81 -2.79 -25.12
CA PHE A 131 -6.09 -3.64 -26.28
C PHE A 131 -7.49 -3.42 -26.90
N SER A 132 -8.42 -2.82 -26.14
CA SER A 132 -9.67 -2.23 -26.62
C SER A 132 -9.42 -1.18 -27.70
N ASP A 133 -8.57 -0.21 -27.39
CA ASP A 133 -8.30 0.98 -28.19
C ASP A 133 -7.40 0.65 -29.38
N ILE A 134 -6.44 -0.26 -29.21
CA ILE A 134 -5.69 -0.85 -30.31
C ILE A 134 -6.63 -1.52 -31.33
N ARG A 135 -7.70 -2.20 -30.87
CA ARG A 135 -8.74 -2.79 -31.75
C ARG A 135 -9.78 -1.77 -32.23
N ARG A 136 -9.92 -0.61 -31.60
CA ARG A 136 -10.70 0.54 -32.09
C ARG A 136 -9.95 1.22 -33.23
N LYS A 137 -8.72 1.68 -32.98
CA LYS A 137 -7.86 2.31 -33.97
C LYS A 137 -7.55 1.41 -35.16
N ASN A 138 -7.42 0.10 -34.94
CA ASN A 138 -7.27 -0.85 -36.04
C ASN A 138 -8.50 -0.92 -36.96
N ARG A 139 -9.72 -0.79 -36.44
CA ARG A 139 -10.94 -0.71 -37.26
C ARG A 139 -11.00 0.61 -38.02
N GLU A 140 -10.72 1.73 -37.35
CA GLU A 140 -10.65 3.06 -37.99
C GLU A 140 -9.69 3.07 -39.19
N LEU A 141 -8.44 2.62 -38.99
CA LEU A 141 -7.43 2.56 -40.04
C LEU A 141 -7.76 1.55 -41.17
N LEU A 142 -8.48 0.47 -40.85
CA LEU A 142 -8.98 -0.49 -41.85
C LEU A 142 -10.12 0.10 -42.68
N GLN A 143 -11.06 0.82 -42.06
CA GLN A 143 -12.16 1.51 -42.74
C GLN A 143 -11.64 2.65 -43.64
N ALA A 144 -10.69 3.44 -43.13
CA ALA A 144 -10.01 4.49 -43.89
C ALA A 144 -8.96 3.97 -44.90
N LYS A 145 -8.70 2.66 -44.96
CA LYS A 145 -7.63 2.02 -45.75
C LYS A 145 -6.22 2.62 -45.51
N ALA A 146 -6.01 3.23 -44.34
CA ALA A 146 -4.89 4.12 -44.04
C ALA A 146 -3.62 3.42 -43.51
N TYR A 147 -3.48 2.12 -43.74
CA TYR A 147 -2.22 1.42 -43.47
C TYR A 147 -1.24 1.60 -44.63
N LYS A 148 0.04 1.83 -44.31
CA LYS A 148 1.11 2.11 -45.29
C LYS A 148 1.11 1.19 -46.52
N ASP A 149 0.93 -0.11 -46.29
CA ASP A 149 1.09 -1.14 -47.32
C ASP A 149 -0.28 -1.76 -47.70
N PHE A 150 -1.37 -1.03 -47.51
CA PHE A 150 -2.73 -1.53 -47.74
C PHE A 150 -3.02 -1.72 -49.24
N PRO A 151 -3.49 -2.90 -49.68
CA PRO A 151 -3.73 -3.17 -51.10
C PRO A 151 -5.01 -2.47 -51.61
N ALA A 152 -5.00 -2.06 -52.89
CA ALA A 152 -6.15 -1.43 -53.54
C ALA A 152 -7.42 -2.31 -53.48
N ASP A 153 -7.26 -3.63 -53.64
CA ASP A 153 -8.29 -4.64 -53.37
C ASP A 153 -7.84 -5.58 -52.24
N ILE A 154 -8.54 -5.53 -51.10
CA ILE A 154 -8.30 -6.38 -49.93
C ILE A 154 -8.43 -7.88 -50.24
N ARG A 155 -9.19 -8.28 -51.28
CA ARG A 155 -9.35 -9.69 -51.70
C ARG A 155 -8.06 -10.29 -52.28
N SER A 156 -7.13 -9.44 -52.72
CA SER A 156 -5.78 -9.87 -53.14
C SER A 156 -4.82 -10.11 -51.97
N SER A 157 -5.20 -9.75 -50.75
CA SER A 157 -4.30 -9.80 -49.59
C SER A 157 -4.11 -11.23 -49.07
N GLN A 158 -2.86 -11.64 -48.96
CA GLN A 158 -2.46 -12.88 -48.26
C GLN A 158 -2.52 -12.71 -46.73
N PHE A 159 -2.75 -11.49 -46.23
CA PHE A 159 -2.76 -11.13 -44.82
C PHE A 159 -4.12 -10.60 -44.36
N ARG A 160 -4.40 -10.79 -43.08
CA ARG A 160 -5.56 -10.23 -42.38
C ARG A 160 -5.21 -8.86 -41.82
N TRP A 161 -6.07 -7.87 -42.09
CA TRP A 161 -5.88 -6.49 -41.63
C TRP A 161 -6.61 -6.15 -40.32
N LEU A 162 -7.59 -6.96 -39.92
CA LEU A 162 -8.37 -6.80 -38.68
C LEU A 162 -7.74 -7.59 -37.51
N LEU A 163 -7.51 -6.93 -36.38
CA LEU A 163 -7.08 -7.54 -35.12
C LEU A 163 -8.27 -8.17 -34.36
N THR A 164 -8.09 -9.44 -33.99
CA THR A 164 -9.02 -10.25 -33.20
C THR A 164 -8.50 -10.47 -31.79
N GLN A 165 -9.34 -11.01 -30.90
CA GLN A 165 -8.95 -11.31 -29.53
C GLN A 165 -7.77 -12.31 -29.44
N ASN A 166 -7.64 -13.21 -30.42
CA ASN A 166 -6.59 -14.23 -30.46
C ASN A 166 -5.20 -13.64 -30.73
N ASP A 167 -5.12 -12.51 -31.44
CA ASP A 167 -3.85 -11.87 -31.79
C ASP A 167 -3.18 -11.18 -30.59
N SER A 168 -3.94 -10.87 -29.52
CA SER A 168 -3.41 -10.30 -28.27
C SER A 168 -2.19 -11.07 -27.75
N ARG A 169 -2.24 -12.41 -27.75
CA ARG A 169 -1.14 -13.26 -27.30
C ARG A 169 0.11 -13.11 -28.17
N ALA A 170 -0.04 -12.88 -29.47
CA ALA A 170 1.08 -12.65 -30.38
C ALA A 170 1.64 -11.23 -30.25
N LEU A 171 0.76 -10.22 -30.18
CA LEU A 171 1.12 -8.81 -30.00
C LEU A 171 1.90 -8.58 -28.69
N TYR A 172 1.36 -9.00 -27.54
CA TYR A 172 2.07 -8.87 -26.26
C TYR A 172 3.35 -9.72 -26.21
N ARG A 173 3.46 -10.83 -26.96
CA ARG A 173 4.72 -11.58 -27.10
C ARG A 173 5.79 -10.82 -27.87
N GLN A 174 5.42 -10.10 -28.93
CA GLN A 174 6.34 -9.25 -29.68
C GLN A 174 6.75 -8.04 -28.83
N TYR A 175 5.79 -7.36 -28.18
CA TYR A 175 6.05 -6.22 -27.29
C TYR A 175 7.03 -6.56 -26.16
N ASN A 176 6.78 -7.64 -25.39
CA ASN A 176 7.69 -8.05 -24.32
C ASN A 176 9.09 -8.41 -24.85
N ARG A 177 9.19 -9.03 -26.04
CA ARG A 177 10.50 -9.32 -26.66
C ARG A 177 11.25 -8.05 -27.08
N MET A 178 10.56 -7.04 -27.61
CA MET A 178 11.16 -5.73 -27.90
C MET A 178 11.66 -5.03 -26.63
N LYS A 179 11.02 -5.31 -25.49
CA LYS A 179 11.41 -4.88 -24.14
C LYS A 179 12.39 -5.85 -23.46
N GLY A 180 13.04 -6.77 -24.19
CA GLY A 180 14.06 -7.70 -23.65
C GLY A 180 13.53 -8.96 -22.94
N VAL A 181 12.22 -9.08 -22.69
CA VAL A 181 11.63 -10.17 -21.91
C VAL A 181 11.18 -11.34 -22.79
N THR A 182 11.91 -12.46 -22.72
CA THR A 182 11.63 -13.67 -23.50
C THR A 182 10.53 -14.50 -22.86
N VAL A 183 9.27 -14.14 -23.12
CA VAL A 183 8.08 -14.77 -22.50
C VAL A 183 7.75 -16.19 -23.01
N THR A 184 8.58 -16.79 -23.88
CA THR A 184 8.55 -18.25 -24.13
C THR A 184 9.18 -19.03 -22.99
N ASP A 185 10.13 -18.42 -22.31
CA ASP A 185 10.98 -19.06 -21.32
C ASP A 185 10.28 -18.99 -19.95
N ALA A 186 10.67 -19.84 -19.01
CA ALA A 186 10.06 -19.87 -17.69
C ALA A 186 10.50 -18.64 -16.87
N PRO A 187 9.60 -17.97 -16.12
CA PRO A 187 9.89 -16.63 -15.59
C PRO A 187 10.98 -16.63 -14.49
N HIS A 188 11.19 -17.74 -13.78
CA HIS A 188 12.31 -17.89 -12.84
C HIS A 188 13.65 -18.06 -13.55
N ILE A 189 13.66 -18.68 -14.75
CA ILE A 189 14.85 -18.84 -15.58
C ILE A 189 15.27 -17.48 -16.14
N ASN A 190 14.33 -16.69 -16.70
CA ASN A 190 14.62 -15.31 -17.14
C ASN A 190 15.25 -14.48 -16.01
N VAL A 191 14.67 -14.49 -14.80
CA VAL A 191 15.20 -13.73 -13.65
C VAL A 191 16.60 -14.23 -13.23
N ASN A 192 16.84 -15.55 -13.22
CA ASN A 192 18.17 -16.07 -12.92
C ASN A 192 19.20 -15.69 -13.99
N GLU A 193 18.86 -15.85 -15.27
CA GLU A 193 19.71 -15.55 -16.42
C GLU A 193 19.99 -14.04 -16.58
N TRP A 194 19.14 -13.15 -16.06
CA TRP A 194 19.41 -11.71 -16.01
C TRP A 194 20.41 -11.32 -14.92
N LEU A 195 20.48 -12.10 -13.83
CA LEU A 195 21.25 -11.79 -12.62
C LEU A 195 22.56 -12.57 -12.51
N ASP A 196 22.77 -13.63 -13.31
CA ASP A 196 24.00 -14.42 -13.36
C ASP A 196 25.02 -13.79 -14.33
N PRO A 197 26.19 -13.29 -13.86
CA PRO A 197 27.21 -12.67 -14.72
C PRO A 197 27.89 -13.63 -15.71
N GLN A 198 27.55 -14.92 -15.71
CA GLN A 198 28.02 -15.92 -16.68
C GLN A 198 26.98 -16.25 -17.76
N SER A 199 25.84 -15.55 -17.76
CA SER A 199 24.73 -15.75 -18.70
C SER A 199 24.84 -14.84 -19.92
N ASP A 200 24.58 -15.40 -21.12
CA ASP A 200 24.42 -14.63 -22.37
C ASP A 200 23.25 -13.61 -22.32
N LYS A 201 22.36 -13.72 -21.33
CA LYS A 201 21.24 -12.79 -21.08
C LYS A 201 21.47 -11.87 -19.87
N PHE A 202 22.68 -11.83 -19.30
CA PHE A 202 22.99 -10.98 -18.14
C PHE A 202 22.63 -9.52 -18.41
N ASN A 203 22.02 -8.86 -17.43
CA ASN A 203 21.59 -7.48 -17.54
C ASN A 203 22.13 -6.68 -16.33
N PRO A 204 23.17 -5.82 -16.53
CA PRO A 204 23.81 -5.13 -15.42
C PRO A 204 22.88 -4.16 -14.69
N THR A 205 21.90 -3.55 -15.38
CA THR A 205 20.90 -2.66 -14.75
C THR A 205 19.95 -3.43 -13.83
N LEU A 206 19.50 -4.61 -14.26
CA LEU A 206 18.70 -5.50 -13.41
C LEU A 206 19.53 -6.06 -12.24
N ALA A 207 20.80 -6.36 -12.47
CA ALA A 207 21.70 -6.86 -11.42
C ALA A 207 22.05 -5.79 -10.38
N HIS A 208 22.31 -4.54 -10.78
CA HIS A 208 22.65 -3.45 -9.85
C HIS A 208 21.48 -3.13 -8.90
N ALA A 209 20.26 -3.09 -9.44
CA ALA A 209 19.06 -2.79 -8.66
C ALA A 209 18.60 -3.95 -7.75
N VAL A 210 19.18 -5.16 -7.84
CA VAL A 210 18.78 -6.34 -7.06
C VAL A 210 19.86 -6.68 -6.04
N PHE A 211 19.77 -6.08 -4.84
CA PHE A 211 20.74 -6.29 -3.76
C PHE A 211 20.66 -7.68 -3.12
N HIS A 212 19.57 -8.43 -3.33
CA HIS A 212 19.46 -9.82 -2.89
C HIS A 212 18.58 -10.65 -3.84
N TYR A 213 19.08 -11.83 -4.20
CA TYR A 213 18.37 -12.82 -5.00
C TYR A 213 18.49 -14.23 -4.40
N SER A 214 17.38 -14.95 -4.32
CA SER A 214 17.36 -16.39 -4.13
C SER A 214 16.41 -17.02 -5.15
N GLY A 215 16.98 -17.67 -6.15
CA GLY A 215 16.27 -18.67 -6.93
C GLY A 215 15.77 -19.80 -6.01
N ARG A 216 14.68 -20.45 -6.39
CA ARG A 216 14.07 -21.55 -5.64
C ARG A 216 14.45 -22.87 -6.29
N ALA A 217 15.31 -23.67 -5.65
CA ALA A 217 15.74 -24.98 -6.12
C ALA A 217 14.95 -26.14 -5.49
N ALA A 218 14.54 -25.99 -4.22
CA ALA A 218 13.80 -27.00 -3.46
C ALA A 218 12.31 -26.62 -3.22
N ARG A 219 11.51 -27.59 -2.74
CA ARG A 219 10.04 -27.38 -2.56
C ARG A 219 9.71 -26.54 -1.32
N ASP A 220 10.52 -26.69 -0.29
CA ASP A 220 10.52 -25.99 1.00
C ASP A 220 11.16 -24.59 0.91
N GLU A 221 12.10 -24.39 -0.02
CA GLU A 221 12.67 -23.08 -0.33
C GLU A 221 11.64 -22.06 -0.86
N ARG A 222 11.96 -20.78 -0.64
CA ARG A 222 11.24 -19.62 -1.18
C ARG A 222 11.94 -19.09 -2.43
N PHE A 223 11.18 -18.46 -3.32
CA PHE A 223 11.73 -17.53 -4.31
C PHE A 223 11.83 -16.15 -3.66
N GLU A 224 12.96 -15.47 -3.78
CA GLU A 224 13.24 -14.18 -3.13
C GLU A 224 13.95 -13.22 -4.11
N VAL A 225 13.50 -11.97 -4.17
CA VAL A 225 14.10 -10.88 -4.94
C VAL A 225 13.90 -9.59 -4.14
N ALA A 226 14.98 -8.90 -3.79
CA ALA A 226 14.90 -7.61 -3.11
C ALA A 226 15.53 -6.52 -3.97
N ILE A 227 14.80 -5.43 -4.16
CA ILE A 227 15.08 -4.37 -5.13
C ILE A 227 15.30 -3.03 -4.42
N ALA A 228 16.39 -2.37 -4.73
CA ALA A 228 16.64 -0.95 -4.46
C ALA A 228 17.56 -0.40 -5.55
N THR A 229 17.06 0.57 -6.34
CA THR A 229 17.86 1.29 -7.33
C THR A 229 18.75 2.33 -6.64
N ASP A 230 19.65 2.99 -7.38
CA ASP A 230 20.53 4.02 -6.83
C ASP A 230 19.77 5.23 -6.26
N GLU A 231 18.64 5.59 -6.85
CA GLU A 231 17.75 6.64 -6.35
C GLU A 231 17.06 6.19 -5.05
N MET A 232 16.67 4.91 -4.96
CA MET A 232 16.11 4.32 -3.73
C MET A 232 17.15 4.22 -2.61
N ASN A 233 18.41 3.90 -2.92
CA ASN A 233 19.51 3.86 -1.94
C ASN A 233 19.88 5.27 -1.46
N ARG A 234 19.96 6.24 -2.38
CA ARG A 234 20.16 7.66 -2.05
C ARG A 234 19.01 8.20 -1.19
N ALA A 235 17.77 7.84 -1.51
CA ALA A 235 16.60 8.17 -0.71
C ALA A 235 16.57 7.46 0.66
N ALA A 236 17.05 6.23 0.76
CA ALA A 236 17.22 5.54 2.04
C ALA A 236 18.15 6.34 2.95
N TRP A 237 19.32 6.72 2.45
CA TRP A 237 20.29 7.50 3.20
C TRP A 237 19.79 8.93 3.52
N LYS A 238 19.16 9.64 2.57
CA LYS A 238 18.67 11.01 2.80
C LYS A 238 17.44 11.08 3.74
N TYR A 239 16.56 10.08 3.72
CA TYR A 239 15.24 10.17 4.35
C TYR A 239 14.91 9.08 5.37
N GLY A 240 15.60 7.94 5.33
CA GLY A 240 15.38 6.79 6.22
C GLY A 240 16.43 6.65 7.32
N HIS A 241 17.67 7.08 7.09
CA HIS A 241 18.71 7.15 8.12
C HIS A 241 18.35 8.23 9.16
N ASP A 242 18.51 7.90 10.44
CA ASP A 242 18.24 8.79 11.58
C ASP A 242 16.88 9.49 11.52
N SER A 243 15.92 8.74 10.96
CA SER A 243 14.58 9.20 10.60
C SER A 243 13.55 8.09 10.85
N GLN A 244 12.31 8.31 10.44
CA GLN A 244 11.19 7.37 10.54
C GLN A 244 10.93 6.69 9.18
N ILE A 245 10.92 5.36 9.16
CA ILE A 245 10.52 4.55 8.00
C ILE A 245 9.14 3.91 8.20
N ILE A 246 8.56 3.44 7.11
CA ILE A 246 7.29 2.69 7.03
C ILE A 246 7.62 1.32 6.47
N LEU A 247 7.09 0.26 7.08
CA LEU A 247 7.09 -1.10 6.54
C LEU A 247 5.65 -1.62 6.50
N ASP A 248 5.20 -2.08 5.33
CA ASP A 248 3.85 -2.64 5.13
C ASP A 248 3.87 -3.67 3.98
N GLY A 249 2.99 -4.67 4.06
CA GLY A 249 2.91 -5.81 3.17
C GLY A 249 1.76 -5.71 2.17
N THR A 250 2.05 -5.86 0.88
CA THR A 250 1.05 -5.82 -0.18
C THR A 250 0.99 -7.08 -1.03
N PHE A 251 -0.23 -7.46 -1.42
CA PHE A 251 -0.50 -8.71 -2.14
C PHE A 251 -1.05 -8.45 -3.55
N GLY A 252 -0.89 -9.47 -4.40
CA GLY A 252 -1.66 -9.60 -5.65
C GLY A 252 -1.10 -8.89 -6.88
N ILE A 253 0.14 -8.40 -6.83
CA ILE A 253 0.81 -7.70 -7.94
C ILE A 253 1.13 -8.58 -9.17
N CYS A 254 1.16 -9.92 -9.02
CA CYS A 254 1.50 -10.87 -10.08
C CYS A 254 0.58 -12.11 -10.15
N ASP A 255 0.77 -12.90 -11.20
CA ASP A 255 0.16 -14.21 -11.46
C ASP A 255 0.57 -15.30 -10.44
N SER A 256 1.72 -15.09 -9.80
CA SER A 256 2.35 -15.98 -8.82
C SER A 256 1.88 -15.64 -7.40
N ARG A 257 2.09 -16.53 -6.41
CA ARG A 257 1.75 -16.26 -4.99
C ARG A 257 2.91 -15.57 -4.28
N LEU A 258 3.22 -14.36 -4.73
CA LEU A 258 4.26 -13.52 -4.13
C LEU A 258 3.64 -12.45 -3.22
N LEU A 259 4.39 -12.14 -2.17
CA LEU A 259 4.24 -10.99 -1.29
C LEU A 259 5.23 -9.91 -1.78
N LEU A 260 4.87 -8.64 -1.63
CA LEU A 260 5.78 -7.51 -1.73
C LEU A 260 5.66 -6.70 -0.45
N PHE A 261 6.74 -6.60 0.32
CA PHE A 261 6.85 -5.60 1.37
C PHE A 261 7.56 -4.37 0.81
N ILE A 262 7.05 -3.19 1.13
CA ILE A 262 7.68 -1.93 0.74
C ILE A 262 8.27 -1.32 2.00
N VAL A 263 9.57 -1.00 1.96
CA VAL A 263 10.17 -0.07 2.91
C VAL A 263 10.06 1.32 2.28
N MET A 264 9.55 2.29 3.02
CA MET A 264 9.29 3.64 2.55
C MET A 264 9.75 4.66 3.59
N ALA A 265 10.48 5.68 3.15
CA ALA A 265 10.83 6.84 3.96
C ALA A 265 9.86 8.01 3.71
N VAL A 266 10.01 9.10 4.45
CA VAL A 266 9.23 10.34 4.25
C VAL A 266 10.18 11.49 3.92
N ASP A 267 9.91 12.18 2.82
CA ASP A 267 10.72 13.31 2.34
C ASP A 267 10.42 14.64 3.04
N GLU A 268 11.17 15.69 2.69
CA GLU A 268 11.00 17.04 3.26
C GLU A 268 9.62 17.63 2.95
N ASN A 269 8.96 17.17 1.88
CA ASN A 269 7.61 17.57 1.46
C ASN A 269 6.51 16.70 2.09
N ARG A 270 6.85 15.86 3.07
CA ARG A 270 5.96 14.90 3.74
C ARG A 270 5.30 13.91 2.77
N LYS A 271 5.95 13.57 1.65
CA LYS A 271 5.51 12.50 0.73
C LYS A 271 6.26 11.21 1.05
N GLY A 272 5.66 10.07 0.73
CA GLY A 272 6.29 8.78 0.88
C GLY A 272 7.24 8.49 -0.28
N VAL A 273 8.47 8.08 0.02
CA VAL A 273 9.48 7.67 -0.97
C VAL A 273 9.82 6.19 -0.77
N PRO A 274 9.59 5.30 -1.76
CA PRO A 274 9.95 3.89 -1.62
C PRO A 274 11.49 3.74 -1.62
N VAL A 275 12.03 3.04 -0.63
CA VAL A 275 13.48 2.86 -0.43
C VAL A 275 13.94 1.40 -0.47
N ALA A 276 13.02 0.43 -0.35
CA ALA A 276 13.26 -0.97 -0.73
C ALA A 276 11.95 -1.67 -1.12
N PHE A 277 12.03 -2.61 -2.06
CA PHE A 277 10.96 -3.56 -2.40
C PHE A 277 11.43 -4.98 -2.09
N LEU A 278 10.80 -5.66 -1.14
CA LEU A 278 11.14 -7.01 -0.70
C LEU A 278 10.10 -8.00 -1.25
N ILE A 279 10.41 -8.67 -2.37
CA ILE A 279 9.49 -9.57 -3.08
C ILE A 279 9.85 -11.03 -2.78
N PHE A 280 8.92 -11.81 -2.24
CA PHE A 280 9.18 -13.22 -1.97
C PHE A 280 7.93 -14.11 -2.03
N SER A 281 8.13 -15.42 -2.20
CA SER A 281 7.06 -16.41 -2.22
C SER A 281 6.67 -16.86 -0.81
N ALA A 282 5.41 -17.27 -0.64
CA ALA A 282 5.04 -18.18 0.44
C ALA A 282 5.88 -19.49 0.37
N PRO A 283 6.08 -20.21 1.49
CA PRO A 283 6.65 -21.55 1.46
C PRO A 283 5.62 -22.55 0.89
N GLY A 284 6.05 -23.75 0.52
CA GLY A 284 5.16 -24.77 -0.03
C GLY A 284 4.11 -25.28 0.97
N GLY A 285 2.84 -25.32 0.53
CA GLY A 285 1.74 -25.96 1.27
C GLY A 285 0.77 -24.98 1.94
N ASN A 286 0.99 -23.67 1.82
CA ASN A 286 0.17 -22.68 2.49
C ASN A 286 -1.16 -22.42 1.77
N LYS A 287 -2.27 -22.58 2.50
CA LYS A 287 -3.63 -22.35 1.97
C LYS A 287 -3.90 -20.88 1.62
N GLN A 288 -3.18 -19.93 2.24
CA GLN A 288 -3.30 -18.49 1.99
C GLN A 288 -1.93 -17.80 1.93
N THR A 289 -1.73 -16.90 0.96
CA THR A 289 -0.47 -16.17 0.76
C THR A 289 -0.17 -15.17 1.87
N SER A 290 -1.20 -14.54 2.45
CA SER A 290 -1.08 -13.54 3.54
C SER A 290 -0.53 -14.12 4.83
N ALA A 291 -0.94 -15.35 5.19
CA ALA A 291 -0.33 -16.10 6.28
C ALA A 291 1.11 -16.59 5.97
N GLY A 292 1.55 -16.49 4.70
CA GLY A 292 2.74 -17.14 4.17
C GLY A 292 4.09 -16.50 4.49
N TYR A 293 4.14 -15.52 5.40
CA TYR A 293 5.38 -14.95 5.91
C TYR A 293 5.49 -15.08 7.43
N ASP A 294 6.71 -14.89 7.90
CA ASP A 294 7.16 -15.05 9.27
C ASP A 294 8.24 -14.00 9.57
N THR A 295 8.58 -13.83 10.84
CA THR A 295 9.62 -12.90 11.28
C THR A 295 10.97 -13.18 10.61
N LYS A 296 11.33 -14.46 10.42
CA LYS A 296 12.65 -14.88 9.94
C LYS A 296 12.90 -14.48 8.48
N ILE A 297 11.92 -14.60 7.59
CA ILE A 297 12.05 -14.14 6.20
C ILE A 297 12.13 -12.61 6.12
N LEU A 298 11.38 -11.87 6.93
CA LEU A 298 11.49 -10.41 6.97
C LEU A 298 12.84 -9.95 7.55
N SER A 299 13.29 -10.50 8.69
CA SER A 299 14.63 -10.20 9.24
C SER A 299 15.74 -10.47 8.23
N LYS A 300 15.67 -11.56 7.47
CA LYS A 300 16.63 -11.89 6.41
C LYS A 300 16.68 -10.80 5.34
N LEU A 301 15.53 -10.34 4.84
CA LEU A 301 15.45 -9.41 3.72
C LEU A 301 15.72 -7.95 4.14
N VAL A 302 15.23 -7.52 5.31
CA VAL A 302 15.54 -6.20 5.90
C VAL A 302 17.01 -6.13 6.33
N GLY A 303 17.57 -7.23 6.87
CA GLY A 303 19.00 -7.35 7.16
C GLY A 303 19.86 -7.24 5.91
N LYS A 304 19.49 -7.93 4.83
CA LYS A 304 20.17 -7.82 3.52
C LYS A 304 20.08 -6.42 2.91
N TRP A 305 19.01 -5.67 3.17
CA TRP A 305 18.89 -4.26 2.76
C TRP A 305 19.85 -3.36 3.55
N SER A 306 19.88 -3.47 4.89
CA SER A 306 20.84 -2.74 5.73
C SER A 306 22.30 -3.09 5.37
N GLU A 307 22.62 -4.39 5.20
CA GLU A 307 23.92 -4.85 4.70
C GLU A 307 24.29 -4.26 3.33
N SER A 308 23.31 -4.00 2.46
CA SER A 308 23.55 -3.37 1.16
C SER A 308 23.88 -1.90 1.33
N LEU A 309 23.02 -1.15 2.03
CA LEU A 309 23.22 0.28 2.31
C LEU A 309 24.56 0.55 3.00
N ASN A 310 24.94 -0.25 3.98
CA ASN A 310 26.24 -0.16 4.67
C ASN A 310 27.44 -0.37 3.74
N LYS A 311 27.31 -1.14 2.65
CA LYS A 311 28.39 -1.32 1.66
C LYS A 311 28.47 -0.15 0.69
N CYS A 312 27.34 0.40 0.26
CA CYS A 312 27.29 1.50 -0.71
C CYS A 312 27.19 2.92 -0.10
N GLY A 313 27.13 3.08 1.23
CA GLY A 313 26.99 4.39 1.89
C GLY A 313 28.02 5.44 1.46
N HIS A 314 29.27 5.01 1.22
CA HIS A 314 30.32 5.87 0.69
C HIS A 314 29.99 6.51 -0.68
N LEU A 315 29.19 5.86 -1.53
CA LEU A 315 28.73 6.40 -2.82
C LEU A 315 27.68 7.52 -2.69
N TYR A 316 27.11 7.69 -1.49
CA TYR A 316 26.07 8.68 -1.20
C TYR A 316 26.51 9.70 -0.14
N GLY A 317 27.80 9.74 0.23
CA GLY A 317 28.37 10.67 1.22
C GLY A 317 28.47 10.13 2.65
N PHE A 318 28.05 8.89 2.90
CA PHE A 318 27.97 8.26 4.22
C PHE A 318 29.11 7.24 4.44
N ALA A 319 30.35 7.66 4.17
CA ALA A 319 31.53 6.80 4.38
C ALA A 319 31.78 6.58 5.88
N GLY A 320 31.98 5.33 6.29
CA GLY A 320 32.17 4.95 7.72
C GLY A 320 30.91 4.99 8.59
N VAL A 321 29.82 5.59 8.12
CA VAL A 321 28.53 5.66 8.84
C VAL A 321 27.76 4.35 8.67
N VAL A 322 27.08 3.91 9.72
CA VAL A 322 26.19 2.72 9.70
C VAL A 322 24.74 3.16 9.52
N PHE A 323 24.09 2.65 8.47
CA PHE A 323 22.68 2.89 8.19
C PHE A 323 21.80 2.34 9.30
N ARG A 324 21.11 3.25 10.00
CA ARG A 324 20.10 2.96 11.02
C ARG A 324 18.90 3.91 10.86
N PRO A 325 17.65 3.40 10.84
CA PRO A 325 16.48 4.22 11.13
C PRO A 325 16.35 4.44 12.64
N LEU A 326 15.80 5.58 13.08
CA LEU A 326 15.45 5.82 14.50
C LEU A 326 14.07 5.26 14.86
N SER A 327 13.18 5.15 13.87
CA SER A 327 11.82 4.64 14.08
C SER A 327 11.29 3.90 12.87
N ALA A 328 10.37 2.96 13.11
CA ALA A 328 9.50 2.44 12.08
C ALA A 328 8.04 2.44 12.51
N ILE A 329 7.15 2.58 11.53
CA ILE A 329 5.71 2.37 11.67
C ILE A 329 5.25 1.18 10.83
N THR A 330 4.50 0.28 11.47
CA THR A 330 4.02 -1.00 10.90
C THR A 330 2.49 -1.15 11.00
N ASP A 331 1.94 -2.22 10.44
CA ASP A 331 0.67 -2.75 10.95
C ASP A 331 0.86 -3.35 12.36
N THR A 332 -0.24 -3.80 12.94
CA THR A 332 -0.39 -4.55 14.17
C THR A 332 0.23 -5.97 14.13
N ASP A 333 0.82 -6.41 13.02
CA ASP A 333 1.42 -7.75 12.91
C ASP A 333 2.79 -7.84 13.62
N LEU A 334 2.86 -8.78 14.56
CA LEU A 334 4.05 -9.12 15.36
C LEU A 334 5.26 -9.52 14.48
N LYS A 335 5.02 -10.07 13.29
CA LYS A 335 6.09 -10.52 12.39
C LYS A 335 6.92 -9.38 11.83
N GLU A 336 6.25 -8.27 11.46
CA GLU A 336 6.89 -7.05 10.95
C GLU A 336 7.69 -6.38 12.07
N ARG A 337 7.06 -6.18 13.23
CA ARG A 337 7.66 -5.57 14.43
C ARG A 337 8.89 -6.36 14.90
N GLY A 338 8.74 -7.67 15.07
CA GLY A 338 9.86 -8.54 15.47
C GLY A 338 10.99 -8.57 14.45
N ALA A 339 10.69 -8.43 13.15
CA ALA A 339 11.71 -8.43 12.12
C ALA A 339 12.57 -7.16 12.15
N LEU A 340 11.95 -6.01 12.43
CA LEU A 340 12.63 -4.74 12.61
C LEU A 340 13.50 -4.73 13.87
N ILE A 341 12.99 -5.24 15.02
CA ILE A 341 13.79 -5.35 16.27
C ILE A 341 15.04 -6.21 16.06
N ILE A 342 14.94 -7.31 15.30
CA ILE A 342 16.07 -8.22 15.06
C ILE A 342 17.17 -7.59 14.19
N VAL A 343 16.84 -6.65 13.30
CA VAL A 343 17.82 -5.98 12.42
C VAL A 343 18.29 -4.65 13.00
N PHE A 344 17.41 -3.94 13.70
CA PHE A 344 17.66 -2.63 14.30
C PHE A 344 17.19 -2.66 15.78
N PRO A 345 18.00 -3.15 16.73
CA PRO A 345 17.57 -3.30 18.13
C PRO A 345 17.08 -1.98 18.77
N ASP A 346 17.73 -0.87 18.44
CA ASP A 346 17.47 0.46 19.00
C ASP A 346 16.32 1.23 18.29
N ILE A 347 15.46 0.56 17.52
CA ILE A 347 14.41 1.23 16.72
C ILE A 347 13.13 1.49 17.51
N TRP A 348 12.60 2.71 17.52
CA TRP A 348 11.31 3.00 18.16
C TRP A 348 10.14 2.53 17.26
N LEU A 349 9.36 1.52 17.68
CA LEU A 349 8.30 0.94 16.83
C LEU A 349 6.89 1.43 17.13
N LEU A 350 6.36 2.32 16.28
CA LEU A 350 4.96 2.74 16.31
C LEU A 350 4.02 1.77 15.56
N ILE A 351 2.76 1.73 15.98
CA ILE A 351 1.65 1.04 15.29
C ILE A 351 0.82 2.07 14.51
N CYS A 352 0.47 1.74 13.27
CA CYS A 352 -0.42 2.54 12.44
C CYS A 352 -1.77 2.83 13.11
N ARG A 353 -2.09 4.11 13.35
CA ARG A 353 -3.36 4.51 13.99
C ARG A 353 -4.60 4.13 13.19
N PHE A 354 -4.49 3.98 11.86
CA PHE A 354 -5.58 3.45 11.04
C PHE A 354 -5.85 1.97 11.37
N HIS A 355 -4.81 1.13 11.38
CA HIS A 355 -4.95 -0.30 11.69
C HIS A 355 -5.27 -0.59 13.16
N LEU A 356 -4.78 0.23 14.10
CA LEU A 356 -5.22 0.24 15.50
C LEU A 356 -6.73 0.46 15.60
N ARG A 357 -7.22 1.58 15.03
CA ARG A 357 -8.65 1.93 15.02
C ARG A 357 -9.49 0.88 14.29
N GLN A 358 -8.96 0.26 13.23
CA GLN A 358 -9.63 -0.83 12.53
C GLN A 358 -9.72 -2.10 13.39
N SER A 359 -8.66 -2.44 14.14
CA SER A 359 -8.65 -3.56 15.08
C SER A 359 -9.65 -3.36 16.22
N TRP A 360 -9.70 -2.16 16.79
CA TRP A 360 -10.70 -1.78 17.80
C TRP A 360 -12.12 -1.78 17.23
N ARG A 361 -12.34 -1.17 16.06
CA ARG A 361 -13.63 -1.17 15.32
C ARG A 361 -14.14 -2.59 15.06
N ASN A 362 -13.26 -3.49 14.63
CA ASN A 362 -13.63 -4.88 14.35
C ASN A 362 -14.03 -5.63 15.62
N HIS A 363 -13.28 -5.51 16.71
CA HIS A 363 -13.65 -6.10 18.00
C HIS A 363 -14.97 -5.49 18.56
N ARG A 364 -15.10 -4.16 18.51
CA ARG A 364 -16.32 -3.43 18.89
C ARG A 364 -17.55 -3.90 18.13
N ASN A 365 -17.46 -3.99 16.80
CA ASN A 365 -18.58 -4.43 15.96
C ASN A 365 -18.89 -5.93 16.10
N LYS A 366 -17.90 -6.76 16.45
CA LYS A 366 -18.09 -8.19 16.76
C LYS A 366 -18.91 -8.40 18.03
N LEU A 367 -18.69 -7.60 19.07
CA LEU A 367 -19.44 -7.64 20.32
C LEU A 367 -20.77 -6.86 20.24
N LEU A 368 -20.72 -5.59 19.84
CA LEU A 368 -21.87 -4.68 19.78
C LEU A 368 -22.66 -4.79 18.47
N LYS A 369 -23.05 -6.01 18.09
CA LYS A 369 -23.91 -6.24 16.90
C LYS A 369 -25.31 -5.67 17.13
N GLY A 370 -25.76 -4.80 16.22
CA GLY A 370 -27.08 -4.15 16.24
C GLY A 370 -27.09 -2.75 15.58
N LYS A 371 -28.30 -2.24 15.29
CA LYS A 371 -28.60 -0.87 14.82
C LYS A 371 -29.62 -0.11 15.70
N SER A 372 -30.09 -0.68 16.83
CA SER A 372 -30.99 0.04 17.74
C SER A 372 -30.29 1.25 18.39
N PRO A 373 -31.01 2.30 18.80
CA PRO A 373 -30.43 3.53 19.36
C PRO A 373 -29.41 3.25 20.48
N GLU A 374 -29.81 2.48 21.51
CA GLU A 374 -28.93 2.03 22.59
C GLU A 374 -27.59 1.45 22.08
N MET A 375 -27.66 0.56 21.08
CA MET A 375 -26.48 -0.12 20.52
C MET A 375 -25.60 0.82 19.69
N LEU A 376 -26.16 1.91 19.16
CA LEU A 376 -25.40 3.01 18.55
C LEU A 376 -24.75 3.87 19.65
N ASP A 377 -25.45 4.16 20.74
CA ASP A 377 -24.91 4.95 21.86
C ASP A 377 -23.76 4.24 22.57
N PHE A 378 -23.87 2.94 22.85
CA PHE A 378 -22.75 2.14 23.36
C PHE A 378 -21.57 2.13 22.36
N LYS A 379 -21.81 2.02 21.05
CA LYS A 379 -20.73 2.15 20.04
C LYS A 379 -20.11 3.54 20.05
N HIS A 380 -20.92 4.59 20.17
CA HIS A 380 -20.48 5.99 20.19
C HIS A 380 -19.61 6.28 21.41
N ARG A 381 -20.03 5.84 22.61
CA ARG A 381 -19.23 5.93 23.84
C ARG A 381 -17.88 5.24 23.70
N MET A 382 -17.86 3.96 23.33
CA MET A 382 -16.62 3.20 23.12
C MET A 382 -15.70 3.86 22.08
N THR A 383 -16.25 4.38 20.97
CA THR A 383 -15.47 5.09 19.93
C THR A 383 -14.80 6.36 20.48
N SER A 384 -15.37 7.01 21.50
CA SER A 384 -14.74 8.19 22.13
C SER A 384 -13.78 7.82 23.25
N LEU A 385 -14.01 6.72 23.99
CA LEU A 385 -12.99 6.13 24.86
C LEU A 385 -11.73 5.79 24.04
N GLU A 386 -11.89 5.15 22.89
CA GLU A 386 -10.79 4.86 21.94
C GLU A 386 -10.05 6.12 21.49
N VAL A 387 -10.75 7.22 21.19
CA VAL A 387 -10.11 8.50 20.82
C VAL A 387 -9.37 9.12 22.00
N ALA A 388 -9.95 9.10 23.21
CA ALA A 388 -9.32 9.63 24.42
C ALA A 388 -8.08 8.82 24.81
N LEU A 389 -8.13 7.48 24.71
CA LEU A 389 -7.00 6.59 24.95
C LEU A 389 -5.81 6.92 24.06
N VAL A 390 -6.04 7.17 22.76
CA VAL A 390 -4.95 7.54 21.82
C VAL A 390 -4.26 8.84 22.23
N ALA A 391 -4.98 9.78 22.84
CA ALA A 391 -4.45 11.07 23.29
C ALA A 391 -3.68 11.02 24.64
N THR A 392 -3.57 9.84 25.27
CA THR A 392 -2.93 9.71 26.60
C THR A 392 -1.41 9.93 26.54
N GLN A 393 -0.90 10.62 27.57
CA GLN A 393 0.52 10.90 27.78
C GLN A 393 1.13 10.11 28.96
N THR A 394 0.30 9.45 29.78
CA THR A 394 0.70 8.50 30.83
C THR A 394 -0.17 7.26 30.81
N ILE A 395 0.36 6.09 31.18
CA ILE A 395 -0.43 4.85 31.22
C ILE A 395 -1.46 4.86 32.35
N GLU A 396 -1.20 5.61 33.41
CA GLU A 396 -2.13 5.90 34.51
C GLU A 396 -3.40 6.55 33.95
N SER A 397 -3.28 7.60 33.13
CA SER A 397 -4.43 8.27 32.52
C SER A 397 -5.23 7.34 31.58
N ALA A 398 -4.56 6.41 30.89
CA ALA A 398 -5.23 5.40 30.08
C ALA A 398 -6.03 4.41 30.93
N ARG A 399 -5.45 3.93 32.05
CA ARG A 399 -6.12 3.04 33.00
C ARG A 399 -7.27 3.74 33.74
N GLU A 400 -7.12 5.01 34.09
CA GLU A 400 -8.19 5.82 34.70
C GLU A 400 -9.39 5.98 33.75
N LEU A 401 -9.15 6.30 32.47
CA LEU A 401 -10.21 6.36 31.45
C LEU A 401 -10.95 5.02 31.31
N LEU A 402 -10.21 3.90 31.26
CA LEU A 402 -10.79 2.56 31.20
C LEU A 402 -11.61 2.22 32.45
N GLN A 403 -11.10 2.54 33.64
CA GLN A 403 -11.81 2.29 34.91
C GLN A 403 -13.04 3.19 35.08
N ALA A 404 -12.98 4.45 34.63
CA ALA A 404 -14.11 5.37 34.68
C ALA A 404 -15.26 4.88 33.79
N GLU A 405 -14.98 4.59 32.52
CA GLU A 405 -16.01 4.07 31.61
C GLU A 405 -16.49 2.68 32.05
N ARG A 406 -15.62 1.83 32.61
CA ARG A 406 -16.00 0.54 33.22
C ARG A 406 -17.04 0.71 34.33
N LYS A 407 -16.89 1.72 35.21
CA LYS A 407 -17.87 2.03 36.27
C LYS A 407 -19.22 2.45 35.68
N VAL A 408 -19.22 3.33 34.66
CA VAL A 408 -20.46 3.74 33.96
C VAL A 408 -21.12 2.53 33.28
N MET A 409 -20.35 1.65 32.63
CA MET A 409 -20.92 0.43 32.02
C MET A 409 -21.47 -0.56 33.06
N ILE A 410 -20.90 -0.62 34.28
CA ILE A 410 -21.45 -1.45 35.36
C ILE A 410 -22.78 -0.89 35.87
N GLN A 411 -22.90 0.44 36.00
CA GLN A 411 -24.16 1.10 36.36
C GLN A 411 -25.24 0.85 35.29
N LEU A 412 -24.91 1.08 34.00
CA LEU A 412 -25.81 0.81 32.88
C LEU A 412 -26.11 -0.68 32.64
N ALA A 413 -25.44 -1.61 33.34
CA ALA A 413 -25.77 -3.03 33.29
C ALA A 413 -26.98 -3.42 34.16
N VAL A 414 -27.53 -2.49 34.95
CA VAL A 414 -28.84 -2.63 35.59
C VAL A 414 -29.93 -2.66 34.51
N ASP A 415 -30.06 -1.58 33.75
CA ASP A 415 -31.13 -1.40 32.75
C ASP A 415 -30.77 -2.07 31.41
N HIS A 416 -29.60 -1.74 30.85
CA HIS A 416 -29.16 -2.19 29.51
C HIS A 416 -28.25 -3.43 29.57
N LYS A 417 -28.60 -4.37 30.46
CA LYS A 417 -27.84 -5.57 30.88
C LYS A 417 -27.10 -6.32 29.76
N ARG A 418 -27.69 -6.46 28.55
CA ARG A 418 -27.05 -7.16 27.41
C ARG A 418 -26.02 -6.30 26.68
N ALA A 419 -26.28 -5.01 26.48
CA ALA A 419 -25.43 -4.09 25.75
C ALA A 419 -24.23 -3.66 26.60
N ALA A 420 -24.49 -3.26 27.85
CA ALA A 420 -23.47 -2.91 28.83
C ALA A 420 -22.44 -4.04 29.08
N ARG A 421 -22.89 -5.28 29.28
CA ARG A 421 -21.98 -6.46 29.40
C ARG A 421 -21.09 -6.68 28.17
N ARG A 422 -21.55 -6.30 26.97
CA ARG A 422 -20.75 -6.37 25.73
C ARG A 422 -19.76 -5.21 25.60
N ALA A 423 -20.12 -4.03 26.11
CA ALA A 423 -19.20 -2.90 26.24
C ALA A 423 -18.10 -3.19 27.27
N ILE A 424 -18.43 -3.77 28.43
CA ILE A 424 -17.43 -4.22 29.43
C ILE A 424 -16.43 -5.19 28.79
N LYS A 425 -16.88 -6.21 28.04
CA LYS A 425 -15.97 -7.12 27.31
C LYS A 425 -15.10 -6.42 26.25
N HIS A 426 -15.49 -5.25 25.76
CA HIS A 426 -14.64 -4.44 24.89
C HIS A 426 -13.61 -3.64 25.68
N ILE A 427 -14.00 -3.07 26.82
CA ILE A 427 -13.09 -2.42 27.78
C ILE A 427 -12.04 -3.43 28.26
N ASP A 428 -12.43 -4.66 28.62
CA ASP A 428 -11.51 -5.75 29.02
C ASP A 428 -10.44 -6.03 27.95
N TYR A 429 -10.81 -5.96 26.67
CA TYR A 429 -9.88 -6.13 25.54
C TYR A 429 -8.95 -4.93 25.34
N LEU A 430 -9.43 -3.70 25.56
CA LEU A 430 -8.56 -2.52 25.54
C LEU A 430 -7.56 -2.57 26.71
N ASP A 431 -8.08 -2.81 27.92
CA ASP A 431 -7.36 -2.87 29.19
C ASP A 431 -6.30 -3.98 29.23
N THR A 432 -6.69 -5.24 28.94
CA THR A 432 -5.79 -6.41 29.09
C THR A 432 -4.93 -6.75 27.88
N TYR A 433 -5.26 -6.26 26.68
CA TYR A 433 -4.45 -6.49 25.47
C TYR A 433 -3.77 -5.23 24.94
N TRP A 434 -4.42 -4.05 24.90
CA TRP A 434 -3.81 -2.84 24.33
C TRP A 434 -3.07 -1.95 25.33
N THR A 435 -3.47 -1.94 26.61
CA THR A 435 -2.93 -1.06 27.67
C THR A 435 -1.94 -1.78 28.60
N THR A 436 -1.14 -2.70 28.05
CA THR A 436 0.15 -3.06 28.64
C THR A 436 1.15 -1.92 28.37
N ASP A 437 2.16 -1.72 29.22
CA ASP A 437 3.05 -0.55 29.12
C ASP A 437 3.77 -0.46 27.78
N ASN A 438 4.45 -1.55 27.39
CA ASN A 438 5.30 -1.55 26.21
C ASN A 438 4.47 -1.51 24.91
N LEU A 439 3.24 -2.03 24.91
CA LEU A 439 2.33 -1.88 23.76
C LEU A 439 1.66 -0.51 23.72
N TRP A 440 1.21 0.05 24.86
CA TRP A 440 0.63 1.39 24.94
C TRP A 440 1.55 2.46 24.34
N LYS A 441 2.85 2.40 24.69
CA LYS A 441 3.91 3.26 24.14
C LYS A 441 4.03 3.23 22.61
N SER A 442 3.55 2.18 21.94
CA SER A 442 3.61 2.07 20.48
C SER A 442 2.45 2.77 19.74
N TRP A 443 1.37 3.19 20.42
CA TRP A 443 0.19 3.73 19.75
C TRP A 443 -0.38 5.03 20.35
N SER A 444 -0.10 5.31 21.62
CA SER A 444 -0.51 6.53 22.32
C SER A 444 0.21 7.78 21.80
N ASP A 445 -0.21 8.97 22.23
CA ASP A 445 0.49 10.22 21.93
C ASP A 445 1.80 10.36 22.72
N TYR A 446 1.95 9.73 23.90
CA TYR A 446 3.27 9.56 24.56
C TYR A 446 4.33 9.01 23.60
N GLY A 447 4.01 7.95 22.86
CA GLY A 447 4.93 7.34 21.90
C GLY A 447 5.34 8.27 20.75
N ARG A 448 4.49 9.25 20.42
CA ARG A 448 4.79 10.31 19.45
C ARG A 448 5.56 11.47 20.09
N THR A 449 5.32 11.80 21.36
CA THR A 449 6.09 12.78 22.14
C THR A 449 7.54 12.32 22.30
N VAL A 450 7.78 11.06 22.69
CA VAL A 450 9.14 10.49 22.80
C VAL A 450 9.84 10.50 21.44
N LEU A 451 9.16 10.08 20.37
CA LEU A 451 9.75 10.06 19.03
C LEU A 451 9.97 11.48 18.45
N SER A 452 9.13 12.44 18.82
CA SER A 452 9.31 13.87 18.51
C SER A 452 10.64 14.39 19.05
N SER A 453 10.96 14.09 20.31
CA SER A 453 12.26 14.41 20.92
C SER A 453 13.41 13.67 20.23
N LEU A 454 13.26 12.37 19.93
CA LEU A 454 14.31 11.56 19.29
C LEU A 454 14.64 12.01 17.86
N LEU A 455 13.66 12.52 17.10
CA LEU A 455 13.83 13.02 15.73
C LEU A 455 14.19 14.51 15.67
N ASN A 456 14.23 15.22 16.80
CA ASN A 456 14.36 16.67 16.89
C ASN A 456 13.33 17.42 15.99
N ARG A 457 12.06 16.99 16.04
CA ARG A 457 10.94 17.53 15.23
C ARG A 457 9.68 17.59 16.07
N ALA A 458 8.79 18.56 15.83
CA ALA A 458 7.47 18.61 16.47
C ALA A 458 6.67 17.30 16.29
N ALA A 459 5.77 16.98 17.22
CA ALA A 459 4.98 15.74 17.19
C ALA A 459 4.13 15.61 15.91
N GLU A 460 3.72 16.74 15.36
CA GLU A 460 3.01 16.91 14.09
C GLU A 460 3.86 16.48 12.88
N GLY A 461 5.18 16.38 13.03
CA GLY A 461 6.12 15.81 12.08
C GLY A 461 6.31 14.29 12.20
N VAL A 462 5.90 13.67 13.31
CA VAL A 462 5.92 12.22 13.50
C VAL A 462 4.70 11.60 12.82
N ILE A 463 4.91 10.77 11.79
CA ILE A 463 3.81 10.20 11.02
C ILE A 463 3.04 9.15 11.85
N PRO A 464 1.70 9.27 11.99
CA PRO A 464 0.90 8.37 12.82
C PRO A 464 0.25 7.21 12.02
N THR A 465 0.40 7.16 10.69
CA THR A 465 -0.25 6.17 9.83
C THR A 465 0.60 5.75 8.62
N THR A 466 0.27 4.59 8.06
CA THR A 466 0.85 4.04 6.81
C THR A 466 0.25 4.65 5.54
N ASN A 467 -0.52 5.75 5.63
CA ASN A 467 -1.28 6.35 4.51
C ASN A 467 -0.43 6.59 3.25
N HIS A 468 0.83 6.98 3.41
CA HIS A 468 1.76 7.19 2.30
C HIS A 468 1.96 5.90 1.48
N LEU A 469 2.11 4.76 2.17
CA LEU A 469 2.35 3.45 1.59
C LEU A 469 1.05 2.82 1.08
N GLU A 470 -0.10 3.03 1.72
CA GLU A 470 -1.40 2.62 1.17
C GLU A 470 -1.73 3.39 -0.13
N SER A 471 -1.53 4.70 -0.13
CA SER A 471 -1.68 5.54 -1.33
C SER A 471 -0.74 5.08 -2.45
N PHE A 472 0.54 4.87 -2.13
CA PHE A 472 1.50 4.33 -3.09
C PHE A 472 1.13 2.93 -3.59
N ASN A 473 0.62 2.04 -2.73
CA ASN A 473 0.10 0.73 -3.12
C ASN A 473 -1.08 0.85 -4.10
N ARG A 474 -1.94 1.86 -3.93
CA ARG A 474 -3.08 2.17 -4.81
C ARG A 474 -2.58 2.63 -6.19
N VAL A 475 -1.66 3.60 -6.22
CA VAL A 475 -1.06 4.13 -7.46
C VAL A 475 -0.20 3.07 -8.17
N LEU A 476 0.63 2.32 -7.45
CA LEU A 476 1.41 1.20 -7.99
C LEU A 476 0.51 0.18 -8.70
N LYS A 477 -0.61 -0.23 -8.09
CA LYS A 477 -1.51 -1.25 -8.65
C LYS A 477 -2.42 -0.72 -9.77
N ARG A 478 -3.03 0.47 -9.59
CA ARG A 478 -4.01 1.04 -10.54
C ARG A 478 -3.37 1.84 -11.67
N VAL A 479 -2.26 2.55 -11.42
CA VAL A 479 -1.64 3.48 -12.38
C VAL A 479 -0.38 2.91 -13.02
N HIS A 480 0.61 2.43 -12.25
CA HIS A 480 1.89 1.99 -12.83
C HIS A 480 1.84 0.57 -13.38
N LEU A 481 1.36 -0.41 -12.60
CA LEU A 481 1.32 -1.83 -13.01
C LEU A 481 0.20 -2.13 -14.03
N HIS A 482 -0.89 -1.37 -14.04
CA HIS A 482 -2.04 -1.65 -14.92
C HIS A 482 -1.68 -1.54 -16.41
N ARG A 483 -0.83 -0.58 -16.78
CA ARG A 483 -0.27 -0.37 -18.13
C ARG A 483 0.35 -1.65 -18.74
N TRP A 484 0.86 -2.53 -17.89
CA TRP A 484 1.55 -3.77 -18.28
C TRP A 484 0.62 -5.00 -18.30
N GLN A 485 -0.63 -4.87 -17.83
CA GLN A 485 -1.58 -5.98 -17.72
C GLN A 485 -2.27 -6.26 -19.06
N ASN A 486 -2.20 -7.50 -19.54
CA ASN A 486 -2.94 -7.93 -20.73
C ASN A 486 -4.40 -8.21 -20.36
N GLY A 487 -5.26 -7.19 -20.48
CA GLY A 487 -6.70 -7.27 -20.20
C GLY A 487 -6.99 -7.59 -18.73
N GLY A 488 -6.46 -6.78 -17.80
CA GLY A 488 -6.62 -6.96 -16.35
C GLY A 488 -5.89 -8.18 -15.76
N ARG A 489 -5.21 -8.99 -16.58
CA ARG A 489 -4.44 -10.15 -16.12
C ARG A 489 -3.15 -9.67 -15.45
N ARG A 490 -2.95 -10.09 -14.20
CA ARG A 490 -1.76 -9.82 -13.39
C ARG A 490 -0.48 -10.27 -14.10
N LEU A 491 0.61 -9.55 -13.86
CA LEU A 491 1.88 -9.74 -14.56
C LEU A 491 2.52 -11.09 -14.21
N ARG A 492 3.31 -11.65 -15.13
CA ARG A 492 4.32 -12.66 -14.77
C ARG A 492 5.37 -12.01 -13.87
N VAL A 493 6.03 -12.77 -12.99
CA VAL A 493 7.07 -12.22 -12.10
C VAL A 493 8.26 -11.62 -12.85
N ASP A 494 8.65 -12.18 -14.01
CA ASP A 494 9.76 -11.65 -14.82
C ASP A 494 9.40 -10.31 -15.46
N ILE A 495 8.20 -10.20 -16.05
CA ILE A 495 7.63 -8.93 -16.53
C ILE A 495 7.51 -7.92 -15.38
N LEU A 496 7.07 -8.35 -14.19
CA LEU A 496 6.95 -7.47 -13.02
C LEU A 496 8.31 -6.90 -12.60
N ILE A 497 9.33 -7.73 -12.38
CA ILE A 497 10.67 -7.29 -11.93
C ILE A 497 11.29 -6.36 -12.98
N HIS A 498 11.19 -6.73 -14.27
CA HIS A 498 11.70 -5.91 -15.36
C HIS A 498 10.95 -4.57 -15.47
N ALA A 499 9.63 -4.56 -15.35
CA ALA A 499 8.83 -3.33 -15.40
C ALA A 499 9.12 -2.43 -14.18
N LEU A 500 9.31 -3.01 -12.99
CA LEU A 500 9.69 -2.27 -11.79
C LEU A 500 11.04 -1.57 -11.97
N ILE A 501 12.09 -2.30 -12.31
CA ILE A 501 13.46 -1.76 -12.34
C ILE A 501 13.71 -0.86 -13.55
N ILE A 502 13.24 -1.23 -14.75
CA ILE A 502 13.64 -0.55 -15.99
C ILE A 502 12.71 0.63 -16.36
N TYR A 503 11.50 0.70 -15.79
CA TYR A 503 10.50 1.70 -16.18
C TYR A 503 9.77 2.37 -15.02
N ILE A 504 9.23 1.61 -14.06
CA ILE A 504 8.33 2.16 -13.04
C ILE A 504 9.11 2.91 -11.96
N LEU A 505 10.14 2.31 -11.38
CA LEU A 505 10.94 2.96 -10.32
C LEU A 505 11.72 4.16 -10.87
N PRO A 506 12.44 4.08 -12.02
CA PRO A 506 13.08 5.26 -12.62
C PRO A 506 12.10 6.40 -12.89
N SER A 507 10.95 6.13 -13.54
CA SER A 507 9.94 7.15 -13.82
C SER A 507 9.38 7.80 -12.54
N ILE A 508 9.25 7.04 -11.44
CA ILE A 508 8.80 7.53 -10.13
C ILE A 508 9.84 8.44 -9.44
N PHE A 509 11.12 8.30 -9.76
CA PHE A 509 12.18 9.17 -9.25
C PHE A 509 12.48 10.34 -10.18
N GLU A 510 12.42 10.14 -11.51
CA GLU A 510 12.42 11.19 -12.53
C GLU A 510 11.26 12.17 -12.34
N GLU A 511 10.04 11.68 -12.10
CA GLU A 511 8.87 12.50 -11.76
C GLU A 511 9.11 13.31 -10.48
N ARG A 512 9.71 12.73 -9.43
CA ARG A 512 10.07 13.48 -8.21
C ARG A 512 11.19 14.49 -8.45
N GLN A 513 12.18 14.17 -9.27
CA GLN A 513 13.26 15.09 -9.61
C GLN A 513 12.71 16.29 -10.38
N LEU A 514 11.92 16.06 -11.43
CA LEU A 514 11.26 17.13 -12.19
C LEU A 514 10.30 17.94 -11.31
N ILE A 515 9.53 17.29 -10.42
CA ILE A 515 8.71 17.99 -9.42
C ILE A 515 9.58 18.70 -8.37
N SER A 516 10.85 18.35 -8.18
CA SER A 516 11.81 19.03 -7.29
C SER A 516 12.65 20.11 -7.98
N GLU A 517 12.80 20.08 -9.29
CA GLU A 517 13.46 21.11 -10.13
C GLU A 517 12.44 22.19 -10.53
N GLN A 518 11.20 21.76 -10.81
CA GLN A 518 9.96 22.54 -10.77
C GLN A 518 9.33 22.46 -9.35
N SER A 519 10.16 22.18 -8.34
CA SER A 519 10.09 22.77 -6.99
C SER A 519 11.45 23.38 -6.61
N GLN A 520 12.24 23.80 -7.62
CA GLN A 520 13.35 24.74 -7.47
C GLN A 520 13.17 26.08 -8.26
N ARG A 521 12.91 26.10 -9.56
CA ARG A 521 12.58 27.31 -10.35
C ARG A 521 11.65 28.41 -9.75
N VAL A 522 10.36 28.17 -9.46
CA VAL A 522 9.35 29.26 -9.26
C VAL A 522 9.56 30.16 -8.03
N ALA A 523 10.09 29.73 -6.89
CA ALA A 523 10.55 30.63 -5.83
C ALA A 523 11.97 31.17 -5.94
N ALA A 524 12.77 30.78 -6.95
CA ALA A 524 13.72 31.77 -7.44
C ALA A 524 12.94 33.01 -7.93
N LEU A 525 11.85 32.81 -8.69
CA LEU A 525 10.99 33.91 -9.17
C LEU A 525 10.22 34.61 -8.02
N ILE A 526 9.61 33.88 -7.07
CA ILE A 526 8.93 34.47 -5.91
C ILE A 526 9.91 35.25 -5.02
N ARG A 527 11.16 34.78 -4.82
CA ARG A 527 12.17 35.56 -4.06
C ARG A 527 12.53 36.90 -4.73
N LEU A 528 12.35 37.03 -6.05
CA LEU A 528 12.50 38.29 -6.79
C LEU A 528 11.28 39.22 -6.67
N LEU A 529 10.13 38.74 -6.16
CA LEU A 529 8.94 39.57 -5.96
C LEU A 529 8.98 40.29 -4.59
N PRO A 530 8.47 41.54 -4.50
CA PRO A 530 8.38 42.27 -3.23
C PRO A 530 7.63 41.47 -2.16
N GLY A 531 8.31 41.18 -1.04
CA GLY A 531 7.76 40.38 0.07
C GLY A 531 7.75 38.86 -0.15
N GLY A 532 8.15 38.35 -1.32
CA GLY A 532 8.08 36.93 -1.63
C GLY A 532 9.02 36.05 -0.78
N ALA A 533 10.18 36.57 -0.38
CA ALA A 533 11.03 35.90 0.61
C ALA A 533 10.29 35.68 1.96
N LEU A 534 9.56 36.68 2.44
CA LEU A 534 8.77 36.57 3.68
C LEU A 534 7.60 35.58 3.53
N LEU A 535 6.96 35.52 2.34
CA LEU A 535 5.92 34.55 2.03
C LEU A 535 6.47 33.11 2.08
N LEU A 536 7.69 32.90 1.60
CA LEU A 536 8.35 31.60 1.61
C LEU A 536 8.82 31.21 3.01
N ASP A 537 9.37 32.14 3.78
CA ASP A 537 9.69 31.91 5.19
C ASP A 537 8.43 31.57 6.02
N GLN A 538 7.30 32.23 5.74
CA GLN A 538 6.00 31.89 6.34
C GLN A 538 5.48 30.51 5.91
N LYS A 539 5.76 30.09 4.67
CA LYS A 539 5.37 28.77 4.13
C LYS A 539 6.30 27.64 4.60
N ALA A 540 7.56 27.94 4.87
CA ALA A 540 8.59 27.01 5.36
C ALA A 540 8.57 26.84 6.89
N ARG A 541 8.16 27.87 7.64
CA ARG A 541 7.88 27.73 9.07
C ARG A 541 6.78 26.69 9.29
N PRO A 542 6.94 25.75 10.25
CA PRO A 542 5.82 24.91 10.68
C PRO A 542 4.67 25.80 11.16
N LYS A 543 3.43 25.35 10.99
CA LYS A 543 2.23 26.12 11.37
C LYS A 543 1.96 26.10 12.88
N ASP A 544 3.01 26.34 13.67
CA ASP A 544 2.97 26.56 15.11
C ASP A 544 2.51 27.99 15.42
N VAL A 545 1.40 28.40 14.78
CA VAL A 545 0.72 29.65 15.07
C VAL A 545 -0.05 29.44 16.38
N PRO A 546 0.29 30.12 17.49
CA PRO A 546 -0.48 30.01 18.72
C PRO A 546 -1.93 30.40 18.43
N MET A 547 -2.87 29.50 18.72
CA MET A 547 -4.22 29.61 18.19
C MET A 547 -4.99 30.78 18.80
N VAL A 548 -4.91 31.94 18.15
CA VAL A 548 -5.70 33.14 18.48
C VAL A 548 -7.17 32.72 18.59
N PRO A 549 -7.89 33.08 19.66
CA PRO A 549 -9.25 32.60 19.90
C PRO A 549 -10.17 32.87 18.70
N LYS A 550 -10.56 31.80 18.00
CA LYS A 550 -11.47 31.87 16.86
C LYS A 550 -12.78 32.53 17.29
N VAL A 551 -13.25 33.51 16.53
CA VAL A 551 -14.59 34.09 16.67
C VAL A 551 -15.60 33.20 15.93
N ALA A 552 -16.75 32.93 16.54
CA ALA A 552 -17.80 32.14 15.89
C ALA A 552 -18.47 32.88 14.73
N TYR A 553 -18.74 32.14 13.64
CA TYR A 553 -19.64 32.56 12.58
C TYR A 553 -20.80 31.55 12.38
N LEU A 554 -21.98 32.06 12.06
CA LEU A 554 -23.25 31.33 12.03
C LEU A 554 -23.80 31.22 10.60
N MET A 555 -23.40 30.18 9.87
CA MET A 555 -24.05 29.79 8.62
C MET A 555 -25.26 28.86 8.88
N PRO A 556 -26.24 28.74 7.96
CA PRO A 556 -27.30 27.72 8.05
C PRO A 556 -26.73 26.30 8.14
N ASP A 557 -27.25 25.44 9.03
CA ASP A 557 -26.75 24.06 9.21
C ASP A 557 -27.80 23.17 9.90
N ALA A 558 -28.65 22.51 9.10
CA ALA A 558 -29.81 21.78 9.62
C ALA A 558 -29.46 20.64 10.60
N ASP A 559 -28.32 19.97 10.44
CA ASP A 559 -27.86 18.93 11.37
C ASP A 559 -27.41 19.53 12.71
N ARG A 560 -26.62 20.61 12.68
CA ARG A 560 -26.20 21.29 13.91
C ARG A 560 -27.35 22.02 14.60
N ASP A 561 -28.36 22.49 13.88
CA ASP A 561 -29.57 23.14 14.41
C ASP A 561 -30.56 22.11 15.00
N LEU A 562 -30.73 20.94 14.38
CA LEU A 562 -31.46 19.81 14.97
C LEU A 562 -30.80 19.38 16.29
N ARG A 563 -29.49 19.14 16.27
CA ARG A 563 -28.71 18.73 17.46
C ARG A 563 -28.58 19.83 18.52
N ALA A 564 -28.81 21.09 18.16
CA ALA A 564 -28.93 22.19 19.12
C ALA A 564 -30.28 22.14 19.85
N THR A 565 -31.35 21.79 19.14
CA THR A 565 -32.69 21.57 19.72
C THR A 565 -32.68 20.35 20.67
N GLU A 566 -32.01 19.26 20.32
CA GLU A 566 -31.81 18.08 21.19
C GLU A 566 -31.19 18.47 22.56
N LEU A 567 -30.13 19.28 22.55
CA LEU A 567 -29.46 19.75 23.78
C LEU A 567 -30.42 20.52 24.70
N LEU A 568 -31.35 21.29 24.14
CA LEU A 568 -32.35 22.04 24.91
C LEU A 568 -33.45 21.13 25.46
N GLN A 569 -33.97 20.22 24.64
CA GLN A 569 -34.99 19.24 25.06
C GLN A 569 -34.46 18.37 26.22
N ASN A 570 -33.19 17.93 26.13
CA ASN A 570 -32.50 17.17 27.17
C ASN A 570 -32.04 18.01 28.37
N ARG A 571 -32.30 19.33 28.38
CA ARG A 571 -31.86 20.29 29.43
C ARG A 571 -30.34 20.28 29.67
N GLN A 572 -29.56 20.00 28.62
CA GLN A 572 -28.10 19.87 28.67
C GLN A 572 -27.36 21.23 28.59
N ILE A 573 -28.05 22.36 28.75
CA ILE A 573 -27.47 23.72 28.80
C ILE A 573 -27.89 24.39 30.11
N SER A 574 -26.92 24.93 30.86
CA SER A 574 -27.16 25.64 32.11
C SER A 574 -27.82 27.00 31.88
N ALA A 575 -28.47 27.54 32.92
CA ALA A 575 -28.81 28.95 32.95
C ALA A 575 -27.57 29.83 32.64
N PRO A 576 -27.73 30.97 31.94
CA PRO A 576 -26.64 31.88 31.65
C PRO A 576 -26.20 32.64 32.91
N ALA A 577 -24.89 32.73 33.12
CA ALA A 577 -24.28 33.58 34.14
C ALA A 577 -23.59 34.78 33.47
N CYS A 578 -23.69 35.97 34.05
CA CYS A 578 -22.98 37.15 33.53
C CYS A 578 -21.46 37.01 33.71
N LEU A 579 -20.71 37.45 32.70
CA LEU A 579 -19.25 37.60 32.80
C LEU A 579 -18.88 38.79 33.71
N PRO A 580 -17.73 38.75 34.41
CA PRO A 580 -17.19 39.91 35.11
C PRO A 580 -17.12 41.14 34.20
N GLY A 581 -17.47 42.31 34.74
CA GLY A 581 -17.59 43.56 33.96
C GLY A 581 -18.84 43.64 33.07
N ASN A 582 -19.76 42.67 33.13
CA ASN A 582 -21.03 42.64 32.39
C ASN A 582 -20.87 42.66 30.85
N VAL A 583 -19.73 42.18 30.34
CA VAL A 583 -19.35 42.20 28.91
C VAL A 583 -20.00 41.09 28.06
N GLY A 584 -20.76 40.19 28.68
CA GLY A 584 -21.40 39.07 28.01
C GLY A 584 -21.90 38.00 28.98
N LEU A 585 -22.27 36.85 28.43
CA LEU A 585 -22.78 35.69 29.16
C LEU A 585 -21.84 34.50 29.04
N THR A 586 -21.82 33.67 30.07
CA THR A 586 -21.23 32.32 30.04
C THR A 586 -22.33 31.29 30.28
N LEU A 587 -22.36 30.27 29.45
CA LEU A 587 -23.20 29.08 29.63
C LEU A 587 -22.27 27.86 29.75
N THR A 588 -22.74 26.85 30.47
CA THR A 588 -22.10 25.54 30.46
C THR A 588 -23.04 24.55 29.80
N CYS A 589 -22.55 23.81 28.82
CA CYS A 589 -23.30 22.77 28.14
C CYS A 589 -22.67 21.42 28.47
N TYR A 590 -23.46 20.53 29.07
CA TYR A 590 -23.11 19.12 29.15
C TYR A 590 -23.00 18.57 27.73
N SER A 591 -21.99 17.75 27.45
CA SER A 591 -21.93 17.05 26.17
C SER A 591 -23.24 16.28 25.95
N ALA A 592 -23.69 16.14 24.69
CA ALA A 592 -24.95 15.47 24.36
C ALA A 592 -25.03 13.97 24.76
N ARG A 593 -23.98 13.44 25.39
CA ARG A 593 -23.86 12.07 25.90
C ARG A 593 -23.83 12.00 27.43
N ALA A 594 -23.87 13.14 28.12
CA ALA A 594 -23.91 13.20 29.56
C ALA A 594 -25.21 12.57 30.05
N LEU A 595 -25.08 11.47 30.78
CA LEU A 595 -26.19 10.76 31.41
C LEU A 595 -26.38 11.31 32.84
N SER A 596 -27.60 11.25 33.36
CA SER A 596 -27.95 11.69 34.72
C SER A 596 -27.19 10.96 35.84
N ILE A 597 -26.51 9.86 35.51
CA ILE A 597 -25.68 9.05 36.43
C ILE A 597 -24.19 9.44 36.40
N GLU A 598 -23.74 10.31 35.49
CA GLU A 598 -22.33 10.69 35.41
C GLU A 598 -21.96 11.70 36.51
N THR A 599 -21.04 11.31 37.40
CA THR A 599 -20.57 12.16 38.51
C THR A 599 -19.57 13.26 38.08
N ALA A 600 -19.07 13.19 36.85
CA ALA A 600 -18.14 14.15 36.25
C ALA A 600 -18.33 14.22 34.72
N PRO A 601 -19.49 14.70 34.24
CA PRO A 601 -19.80 14.76 32.81
C PRO A 601 -18.93 15.79 32.09
N VAL A 602 -18.62 15.54 30.82
CA VAL A 602 -17.83 16.50 30.00
C VAL A 602 -18.64 17.78 29.79
N LEU A 603 -18.18 18.87 30.41
CA LEU A 603 -18.75 20.21 30.31
C LEU A 603 -17.99 21.04 29.28
N TYR A 604 -18.73 21.62 28.33
CA TYR A 604 -18.23 22.65 27.43
C TYR A 604 -18.69 24.02 27.92
N THR A 605 -17.75 24.89 28.28
CA THR A 605 -18.02 26.33 28.42
C THR A 605 -18.33 26.93 27.04
N ILE A 606 -19.41 27.70 26.95
CA ILE A 606 -19.73 28.64 25.88
C ILE A 606 -19.62 30.05 26.46
N ARG A 607 -18.91 30.95 25.76
CA ARG A 607 -18.87 32.38 26.07
C ARG A 607 -19.55 33.14 24.95
N VAL A 608 -20.46 34.05 25.30
CA VAL A 608 -21.28 34.81 24.37
C VAL A 608 -21.13 36.30 24.72
N GLY A 609 -20.12 36.95 24.14
CA GLY A 609 -19.86 38.38 24.35
C GLY A 609 -20.94 39.26 23.72
N PHE A 610 -21.33 40.34 24.39
CA PHE A 610 -22.31 41.30 23.83
C PHE A 610 -21.76 42.08 22.63
N ASN A 611 -20.44 42.05 22.42
CA ASN A 611 -19.73 42.55 21.24
C ASN A 611 -19.73 41.57 20.04
N GLY A 612 -20.54 40.50 20.07
CA GLY A 612 -20.59 39.49 19.00
C GLY A 612 -19.51 38.41 19.07
N VAL A 613 -18.51 38.55 19.97
CA VAL A 613 -17.46 37.53 20.14
C VAL A 613 -18.01 36.33 20.90
N VAL A 614 -18.35 35.28 20.15
CA VAL A 614 -18.86 34.01 20.69
C VAL A 614 -17.81 32.90 20.50
N SER A 615 -17.66 32.02 21.50
CA SER A 615 -16.72 30.90 21.46
C SER A 615 -17.19 29.71 22.30
N CYS A 616 -16.70 28.51 21.98
CA CYS A 616 -17.02 27.28 22.72
C CYS A 616 -15.80 26.36 22.83
N THR A 617 -15.62 25.76 24.00
CA THR A 617 -14.50 24.84 24.31
C THR A 617 -14.58 23.45 23.64
N CYS A 618 -15.60 23.17 22.83
CA CYS A 618 -15.77 21.86 22.18
C CYS A 618 -14.96 21.70 20.89
N ASN A 619 -14.60 20.45 20.55
CA ASN A 619 -13.73 20.15 19.40
C ASN A 619 -14.30 20.55 18.02
N ASP A 620 -15.63 20.56 17.82
CA ASP A 620 -16.25 21.07 16.58
C ASP A 620 -15.92 22.55 16.36
N PHE A 621 -15.97 23.34 17.44
CA PHE A 621 -15.60 24.75 17.41
C PHE A 621 -14.08 24.94 17.29
N MET A 622 -13.29 24.27 18.14
CA MET A 622 -11.83 24.42 18.14
C MET A 622 -11.21 24.02 16.78
N GLY A 623 -11.77 23.01 16.12
CA GLY A 623 -11.42 22.65 14.75
C GLY A 623 -11.87 23.71 13.73
N ARG A 624 -13.18 23.90 13.56
CA ARG A 624 -13.76 24.62 12.42
C ARG A 624 -13.90 26.14 12.58
N GLY A 625 -13.98 26.66 13.81
CA GLY A 625 -14.29 28.06 14.11
C GLY A 625 -15.77 28.46 13.93
N GLY A 626 -16.50 27.81 13.03
CA GLY A 626 -17.94 28.06 12.86
C GLY A 626 -18.80 27.61 14.05
N ALA A 627 -20.00 28.20 14.18
CA ALA A 627 -20.94 27.93 15.26
C ALA A 627 -21.28 26.43 15.36
N CYS A 628 -20.87 25.82 16.46
CA CYS A 628 -21.15 24.44 16.82
C CYS A 628 -22.56 24.29 17.40
N LYS A 629 -23.05 23.05 17.54
CA LYS A 629 -24.36 22.79 18.14
C LYS A 629 -24.55 23.35 19.56
N HIS A 630 -23.48 23.42 20.37
CA HIS A 630 -23.55 23.99 21.72
C HIS A 630 -23.70 25.52 21.69
N ILE A 631 -23.11 26.20 20.71
CA ILE A 631 -23.32 27.64 20.46
C ILE A 631 -24.77 27.84 20.01
N ARG A 632 -25.21 27.16 18.95
CA ARG A 632 -26.59 27.24 18.43
C ARG A 632 -27.64 27.00 19.51
N GLY A 633 -27.47 25.96 20.32
CA GLY A 633 -28.36 25.66 21.45
C GLY A 633 -28.34 26.75 22.52
N SER A 634 -27.17 27.35 22.80
CA SER A 634 -27.07 28.50 23.71
C SER A 634 -27.82 29.72 23.16
N LEU A 635 -27.76 29.98 21.86
CA LEU A 635 -28.48 31.11 21.23
C LEU A 635 -29.99 30.90 21.28
N LEU A 636 -30.47 29.71 20.88
CA LEU A 636 -31.87 29.31 21.00
C LEU A 636 -32.38 29.40 22.45
N MET A 637 -31.53 29.09 23.45
CA MET A 637 -31.86 29.32 24.86
C MET A 637 -32.04 30.81 25.20
N LEU A 638 -31.11 31.66 24.75
CA LEU A 638 -31.16 33.10 25.01
C LEU A 638 -32.37 33.74 24.31
N ASP A 639 -32.74 33.29 23.11
CA ASP A 639 -33.97 33.73 22.43
C ASP A 639 -35.23 33.28 23.15
N GLY A 640 -35.28 32.04 23.66
CA GLY A 640 -36.37 31.58 24.53
C GLY A 640 -36.50 32.42 25.81
N LEU A 641 -35.39 32.82 26.43
CA LEU A 641 -35.39 33.69 27.61
C LEU A 641 -35.82 35.14 27.27
N ARG A 642 -35.43 35.69 26.11
CA ARG A 642 -35.92 36.98 25.60
C ARG A 642 -37.44 36.96 25.42
N GLN A 643 -37.99 35.89 24.84
CA GLN A 643 -39.43 35.70 24.66
C GLN A 643 -40.18 35.57 26.00
N GLN A 644 -39.52 35.10 27.06
CA GLN A 644 -40.04 35.06 28.43
C GLN A 644 -39.90 36.41 29.18
N GLY A 645 -39.48 37.48 28.51
CA GLY A 645 -39.37 38.82 29.08
C GLY A 645 -38.04 39.12 29.82
N MET A 646 -37.05 38.22 29.75
CA MET A 646 -35.72 38.51 30.30
C MET A 646 -34.99 39.53 29.43
N HIS A 647 -34.48 40.61 30.03
CA HIS A 647 -33.81 41.72 29.33
C HIS A 647 -32.37 41.35 28.90
N ILE A 648 -32.26 40.42 27.94
CA ILE A 648 -31.00 39.96 27.34
C ILE A 648 -30.82 40.68 25.99
N PRO A 649 -29.80 41.53 25.81
CA PRO A 649 -29.60 42.26 24.55
C PRO A 649 -29.43 41.28 23.38
N GLN A 650 -29.82 41.68 22.16
CA GLN A 650 -29.45 40.93 20.96
C GLN A 650 -27.94 40.98 20.76
N ILE A 651 -27.38 39.89 20.24
CA ILE A 651 -25.94 39.71 20.08
C ILE A 651 -25.68 39.49 18.59
N PRO A 652 -25.06 40.45 17.89
CA PRO A 652 -24.80 40.32 16.47
C PRO A 652 -23.64 39.34 16.27
N ILE A 653 -23.94 38.15 15.77
CA ILE A 653 -22.93 37.11 15.48
C ILE A 653 -22.62 37.16 13.99
N PRO A 654 -21.33 37.18 13.60
CA PRO A 654 -20.90 37.03 12.22
C PRO A 654 -21.68 35.94 11.47
N GLN A 655 -22.21 36.23 10.29
CA GLN A 655 -22.88 35.24 9.45
C GLN A 655 -21.85 34.53 8.54
N SER A 656 -20.81 35.25 8.09
CA SER A 656 -19.70 34.72 7.30
C SER A 656 -18.40 34.53 8.11
N LEU A 657 -17.49 33.71 7.57
CA LEU A 657 -16.12 33.57 8.07
C LEU A 657 -15.35 34.90 8.01
N VAL A 658 -15.60 35.72 6.98
CA VAL A 658 -14.93 37.01 6.76
C VAL A 658 -15.31 38.00 7.86
N GLU A 659 -16.60 38.12 8.19
CA GLU A 659 -17.06 38.95 9.32
C GLU A 659 -16.42 38.53 10.65
N ALA A 660 -16.27 37.22 10.90
CA ALA A 660 -15.62 36.72 12.11
C ALA A 660 -14.12 37.01 12.13
N GLN A 661 -13.43 36.96 10.99
CA GLN A 661 -12.03 37.35 10.87
C GLN A 661 -11.83 38.85 11.11
N THR A 662 -12.71 39.71 10.56
CA THR A 662 -12.70 41.16 10.83
C THR A 662 -12.92 41.44 12.32
N LEU A 663 -13.98 40.86 12.93
CA LEU A 663 -14.27 41.05 14.36
C LEU A 663 -13.16 40.50 15.27
N GLN A 664 -12.45 39.45 14.84
CA GLN A 664 -11.28 38.92 15.52
C GLN A 664 -10.07 39.87 15.43
N ALA A 665 -9.85 40.51 14.28
CA ALA A 665 -8.81 41.52 14.11
C ALA A 665 -9.09 42.77 14.97
N ASP A 666 -10.32 43.30 14.94
CA ASP A 666 -10.73 44.45 15.74
C ASP A 666 -10.59 44.19 17.25
N ALA A 667 -10.97 42.99 17.70
CA ALA A 667 -10.79 42.58 19.10
C ALA A 667 -9.31 42.51 19.53
N VAL A 668 -8.41 42.07 18.65
CA VAL A 668 -6.95 42.05 18.91
C VAL A 668 -6.37 43.47 18.92
N LEU A 669 -6.76 44.34 17.98
CA LEU A 669 -6.33 45.74 17.93
C LEU A 669 -6.76 46.49 19.21
N THR A 670 -7.99 46.27 19.68
CA THR A 670 -8.54 46.89 20.89
C THR A 670 -7.76 46.55 22.17
N ILE A 671 -7.09 45.41 22.22
CA ILE A 671 -6.30 44.97 23.38
C ILE A 671 -4.88 45.58 23.41
N THR A 672 -4.37 46.05 22.28
CA THR A 672 -2.90 46.15 22.06
C THR A 672 -2.37 47.58 21.87
N ILE A 673 -3.21 48.63 21.82
CA ILE A 673 -2.77 49.99 21.46
C ILE A 673 -3.34 51.08 22.40
N PRO A 674 -2.49 51.76 23.21
CA PRO A 674 -2.77 53.11 23.71
C PRO A 674 -2.72 54.12 22.55
N ALA A 675 -3.63 55.09 22.52
CA ALA A 675 -3.93 55.91 21.33
C ALA A 675 -2.70 56.57 20.65
N GLY A 676 -2.36 56.10 19.45
CA GLY A 676 -1.29 56.63 18.58
C GLY A 676 -1.66 56.50 17.10
N LYS A 677 -1.45 57.56 16.31
CA LYS A 677 -1.92 57.69 14.92
C LYS A 677 -1.14 56.81 13.92
N GLY A 678 -1.82 56.24 12.92
CA GLY A 678 -1.17 55.76 11.69
C GLY A 678 -2.00 54.80 10.82
N HIS A 679 -2.65 55.31 9.77
CA HIS A 679 -3.25 54.48 8.72
C HIS A 679 -2.21 54.15 7.62
N LEU A 680 -2.16 52.90 7.16
CA LEU A 680 -1.49 52.51 5.90
C LEU A 680 -2.36 51.52 5.10
N PRO A 681 -2.38 51.60 3.74
CA PRO A 681 -3.35 50.87 2.92
C PRO A 681 -2.78 49.57 2.30
N THR A 682 -2.52 48.53 3.11
CA THR A 682 -2.09 47.21 2.58
C THR A 682 -3.23 46.32 2.06
N SER A 683 -4.47 46.55 2.49
CA SER A 683 -5.64 45.69 2.15
C SER A 683 -5.89 45.55 0.63
N CYS A 684 -5.83 46.66 -0.12
CA CYS A 684 -6.17 46.70 -1.55
C CYS A 684 -5.20 45.90 -2.45
N ALA A 685 -3.99 45.57 -1.96
CA ALA A 685 -3.01 44.78 -2.71
C ALA A 685 -3.25 43.27 -2.61
N ALA A 686 -3.73 42.78 -1.46
CA ALA A 686 -4.04 41.37 -1.28
C ALA A 686 -5.25 40.95 -2.12
N GLN A 687 -6.33 41.75 -2.07
CA GLN A 687 -7.59 41.44 -2.73
C GLN A 687 -7.44 41.30 -4.26
N LYS A 688 -6.57 42.10 -4.89
CA LYS A 688 -6.25 42.01 -6.32
C LYS A 688 -5.30 40.88 -6.71
N MET A 689 -4.63 40.23 -5.75
CA MET A 689 -3.86 39.00 -6.00
C MET A 689 -4.78 37.78 -6.01
N ASP A 690 -5.74 37.71 -5.09
CA ASP A 690 -6.74 36.63 -5.04
C ASP A 690 -7.63 36.63 -6.31
N ASP A 691 -8.02 37.80 -6.82
CA ASP A 691 -8.79 37.95 -8.08
C ASP A 691 -8.05 37.42 -9.32
N ILE A 692 -6.70 37.40 -9.31
CA ILE A 692 -5.87 36.92 -10.43
C ILE A 692 -5.63 35.42 -10.32
N LEU A 693 -5.35 34.92 -9.11
CA LEU A 693 -5.08 33.50 -8.87
C LEU A 693 -6.29 32.59 -9.11
N GLN A 694 -7.51 33.14 -9.13
CA GLN A 694 -8.74 32.40 -9.44
C GLN A 694 -9.03 32.22 -10.95
N GLN A 695 -8.23 32.78 -11.86
CA GLN A 695 -8.52 32.71 -13.31
C GLN A 695 -7.84 31.53 -14.04
N ASP A 696 -6.66 31.09 -13.58
CA ASP A 696 -5.86 30.06 -14.28
C ASP A 696 -6.37 28.61 -14.07
N ASP A 697 -7.22 28.36 -13.07
CA ASP A 697 -7.65 26.99 -12.67
C ASP A 697 -8.74 26.38 -13.59
N THR A 698 -9.07 27.03 -14.71
CA THR A 698 -10.23 26.71 -15.57
C THR A 698 -9.92 25.83 -16.79
N CYS A 699 -8.76 25.17 -16.83
CA CYS A 699 -8.24 24.50 -18.04
C CYS A 699 -8.02 22.97 -17.96
N PHE A 700 -8.85 22.25 -17.19
CA PHE A 700 -9.01 20.79 -17.35
C PHE A 700 -10.38 20.29 -16.84
N ASP A 701 -11.41 20.37 -17.69
CA ASP A 701 -12.62 19.56 -17.55
C ASP A 701 -13.17 19.23 -18.95
N ASP A 702 -13.43 17.95 -19.22
CA ASP A 702 -13.76 17.40 -20.55
C ASP A 702 -14.90 16.39 -20.35
N SER A 703 -16.09 16.70 -20.86
CA SER A 703 -17.34 16.05 -20.43
C SER A 703 -17.73 14.80 -21.24
N GLU A 704 -18.23 13.77 -20.56
CA GLU A 704 -18.98 12.65 -21.18
C GLU A 704 -20.41 12.59 -20.60
N ASP A 705 -21.42 12.66 -21.48
CA ASP A 705 -22.83 12.54 -21.12
C ASP A 705 -23.20 11.10 -20.67
N THR A 706 -23.80 10.95 -19.49
CA THR A 706 -24.45 9.69 -19.07
C THR A 706 -25.96 9.82 -19.00
N VAL A 707 -26.66 9.05 -19.83
CA VAL A 707 -28.13 8.87 -19.77
C VAL A 707 -28.49 7.88 -18.65
N ASP A 708 -29.63 8.12 -17.98
CA ASP A 708 -30.07 7.45 -16.75
C ASP A 708 -29.98 5.92 -16.71
N GLY A 709 -29.49 5.38 -15.58
CA GLY A 709 -29.24 3.94 -15.40
C GLY A 709 -29.13 3.39 -13.97
N ALA A 710 -29.59 4.12 -12.94
CA ALA A 710 -29.83 3.69 -11.54
C ALA A 710 -28.75 2.84 -10.81
N GLY A 711 -27.95 3.47 -9.91
CA GLY A 711 -27.08 2.73 -8.96
C GLY A 711 -26.32 3.58 -7.93
N THR A 712 -26.79 3.54 -6.68
CA THR A 712 -26.24 4.00 -5.36
C THR A 712 -24.76 4.43 -5.18
N ASP A 713 -24.64 5.50 -4.37
CA ASP A 713 -23.62 5.82 -3.32
C ASP A 713 -22.31 6.60 -3.60
N ASP A 714 -22.06 7.54 -2.66
CA ASP A 714 -20.81 8.21 -2.18
C ASP A 714 -20.07 9.31 -3.00
N ASN A 715 -20.41 10.57 -2.64
CA ASN A 715 -19.52 11.65 -2.14
C ASN A 715 -18.29 12.16 -2.94
N GLU A 716 -18.49 13.33 -3.57
CA GLU A 716 -17.68 14.57 -3.50
C GLU A 716 -16.13 14.49 -3.38
N ASP A 717 -15.47 14.84 -4.50
CA ASP A 717 -14.50 15.95 -4.69
C ASP A 717 -13.49 16.32 -3.58
N ASN A 718 -12.22 16.47 -3.97
CA ASN A 718 -11.66 17.76 -4.47
C ASN A 718 -10.11 17.81 -4.34
N VAL A 719 -9.42 18.26 -5.38
CA VAL A 719 -7.96 18.53 -5.48
C VAL A 719 -7.79 19.63 -6.54
N SER A 720 -7.12 20.77 -6.29
CA SER A 720 -5.65 20.88 -6.35
C SER A 720 -5.11 22.09 -5.53
N VAL A 721 -3.93 21.99 -4.87
CA VAL A 721 -2.55 22.31 -5.34
C VAL A 721 -2.26 23.82 -5.48
N ALA A 722 -1.23 24.30 -4.75
CA ALA A 722 -0.52 25.57 -5.00
C ALA A 722 0.86 25.64 -4.26
N THR A 723 1.74 26.54 -4.68
CA THR A 723 3.17 26.26 -5.00
C THR A 723 4.14 27.33 -4.31
N ASN A 724 5.50 27.40 -4.26
CA ASN A 724 6.64 26.51 -4.63
C ASN A 724 8.05 27.22 -4.51
N GLU A 725 9.19 26.52 -4.16
CA GLU A 725 10.63 26.60 -4.69
C GLU A 725 11.93 27.30 -4.00
N SER A 726 13.06 27.60 -4.73
CA SER A 726 14.54 27.39 -4.39
C SER A 726 15.56 28.44 -3.85
N SER A 727 16.80 27.92 -3.61
CA SER A 727 18.16 28.35 -4.11
C SER A 727 18.99 29.38 -3.33
N ASP A 728 20.34 29.35 -3.31
CA ASP A 728 21.37 28.32 -3.68
C ASP A 728 22.74 28.72 -3.07
N SER A 729 23.75 27.83 -3.11
CA SER A 729 25.21 28.11 -2.97
C SER A 729 25.74 28.59 -1.59
N ASP A 730 27.01 28.47 -1.20
CA ASP A 730 28.13 27.55 -1.55
C ASP A 730 29.28 27.69 -0.52
N SER A 731 30.39 26.95 -0.72
CA SER A 731 31.77 27.12 -0.18
C SER A 731 32.20 26.30 1.05
N GLU A 732 33.50 26.01 1.08
CA GLU A 732 34.17 24.95 1.86
C GLU A 732 35.11 25.53 2.95
N SER A 733 35.44 24.75 3.98
CA SER A 733 36.80 24.68 4.57
C SER A 733 36.92 23.59 5.63
N ASP A 734 38.03 22.85 5.61
CA ASP A 734 38.37 21.83 6.61
C ASP A 734 38.92 22.44 7.91
N SER A 735 38.70 21.76 9.05
CA SER A 735 39.67 21.74 10.15
C SER A 735 39.42 20.55 11.09
N ASP A 736 40.47 19.75 11.32
CA ASP A 736 40.46 18.69 12.34
C ASP A 736 40.44 19.26 13.76
N SER A 737 39.66 18.66 14.66
CA SER A 737 39.71 18.95 16.09
C SER A 737 39.20 17.77 16.91
N ASP A 738 40.13 16.90 17.32
CA ASP A 738 39.86 15.75 18.18
C ASP A 738 39.58 16.21 19.64
N GLY A 739 38.67 15.51 20.33
CA GLY A 739 38.64 15.54 21.81
C GLY A 739 37.53 16.33 22.52
N ALA A 740 36.26 15.92 22.39
CA ALA A 740 35.23 16.07 23.44
C ALA A 740 33.98 15.19 23.19
N GLU A 741 34.07 13.85 23.30
CA GLU A 741 32.84 13.02 23.31
C GLU A 741 32.01 13.28 24.59
N SER A 742 31.01 14.13 24.42
CA SER A 742 30.15 14.68 25.47
C SER A 742 29.37 13.62 26.26
N ALA A 743 29.00 13.96 27.50
CA ALA A 743 28.04 13.20 28.31
C ALA A 743 26.70 12.93 27.58
N VAL A 744 26.36 13.74 26.56
CA VAL A 744 25.24 13.49 25.65
C VAL A 744 25.37 12.14 24.93
N ALA A 745 26.56 11.75 24.47
CA ALA A 745 26.79 10.46 23.81
C ALA A 745 26.53 9.28 24.76
N LYS A 746 26.87 9.44 26.05
CA LYS A 746 26.55 8.47 27.10
C LYS A 746 25.04 8.38 27.35
N ALA A 747 24.37 9.51 27.57
CA ALA A 747 22.92 9.54 27.82
C ALA A 747 22.11 8.94 26.65
N VAL A 748 22.50 9.28 25.41
CA VAL A 748 21.91 8.70 24.19
C VAL A 748 22.14 7.19 24.10
N ARG A 749 23.28 6.67 24.57
CA ARG A 749 23.58 5.23 24.61
C ARG A 749 22.76 4.49 25.67
N GLU A 750 22.55 5.10 26.84
CA GLU A 750 21.72 4.54 27.92
C GLU A 750 20.24 4.48 27.48
N GLN A 751 19.71 5.57 26.91
CA GLN A 751 18.35 5.64 26.37
C GLN A 751 18.08 4.62 25.25
N ARG A 752 19.07 4.32 24.40
CA ARG A 752 18.97 3.27 23.35
C ARG A 752 18.82 1.87 23.94
N HIS A 753 19.60 1.53 24.98
CA HIS A 753 19.51 0.21 25.62
C HIS A 753 18.14 -0.01 26.30
N GLU A 754 17.60 1.03 26.95
CA GLU A 754 16.24 0.98 27.50
C GLU A 754 15.19 0.76 26.39
N MET A 755 15.33 1.48 25.26
CA MET A 755 14.43 1.38 24.11
C MET A 755 14.43 -0.03 23.48
N ALA A 756 15.60 -0.63 23.26
CA ALA A 756 15.71 -1.99 22.75
C ALA A 756 15.01 -3.01 23.67
N THR A 757 15.16 -2.83 24.98
CA THR A 757 14.51 -3.66 26.01
C THR A 757 12.98 -3.51 25.99
N GLN A 758 12.49 -2.27 25.91
CA GLN A 758 11.05 -1.97 25.85
C GLN A 758 10.37 -2.51 24.58
N ASN A 759 11.01 -2.39 23.41
CA ASN A 759 10.45 -2.93 22.16
C ASN A 759 10.32 -4.46 22.19
N LEU A 760 11.32 -5.16 22.72
CA LEU A 760 11.28 -6.63 22.84
C LEU A 760 10.19 -7.08 23.83
N ALA A 761 10.03 -6.35 24.95
CA ALA A 761 8.94 -6.56 25.90
C ALA A 761 7.56 -6.31 25.26
N ALA A 762 7.40 -5.24 24.46
CA ALA A 762 6.16 -4.94 23.72
C ALA A 762 5.73 -6.12 22.84
N LEU A 763 6.69 -6.71 22.14
CA LEU A 763 6.45 -7.85 21.25
C LEU A 763 6.03 -9.10 22.04
N GLY A 764 6.68 -9.37 23.17
CA GLY A 764 6.35 -10.48 24.06
C GLY A 764 4.96 -10.33 24.69
N GLU A 765 4.67 -9.17 25.27
CA GLU A 765 3.36 -8.82 25.84
C GLU A 765 2.25 -8.94 24.80
N GLN A 766 2.42 -8.33 23.62
CA GLN A 766 1.42 -8.37 22.56
C GLN A 766 1.22 -9.82 22.05
N ALA A 767 2.27 -10.64 21.95
CA ALA A 767 2.13 -12.04 21.58
C ALA A 767 1.37 -12.87 22.64
N ILE A 768 1.70 -12.70 23.92
CA ILE A 768 1.06 -13.39 25.05
C ILE A 768 -0.41 -12.98 25.17
N SER A 769 -0.69 -11.67 25.26
CA SER A 769 -2.05 -11.17 25.46
C SER A 769 -2.95 -11.42 24.24
N ARG A 770 -2.40 -11.42 23.01
CA ARG A 770 -3.14 -11.89 21.82
C ARG A 770 -3.52 -13.37 21.95
N THR A 771 -2.58 -14.21 22.37
CA THR A 771 -2.80 -15.65 22.59
C THR A 771 -3.87 -15.89 23.65
N ILE A 772 -3.88 -15.11 24.74
CA ILE A 772 -4.91 -15.17 25.79
C ILE A 772 -6.29 -14.76 25.25
N VAL A 773 -6.38 -13.72 24.41
CA VAL A 773 -7.65 -13.34 23.76
C VAL A 773 -8.13 -14.43 22.80
N GLU A 774 -7.25 -14.99 21.98
CA GLU A 774 -7.60 -16.09 21.07
C GLU A 774 -8.03 -17.36 21.85
N PHE A 775 -7.42 -17.68 22.99
CA PHE A 775 -7.89 -18.75 23.89
C PHE A 775 -9.29 -18.47 24.47
N ARG A 776 -9.57 -17.26 24.97
CA ARG A 776 -10.90 -16.86 25.49
C ARG A 776 -12.00 -16.92 24.40
N GLU A 777 -11.64 -16.80 23.13
CA GLU A 777 -12.56 -17.02 22.00
C GLU A 777 -12.71 -18.48 21.55
N LEU A 778 -11.87 -19.37 22.05
CA LEU A 778 -11.98 -20.82 21.88
C LEU A 778 -12.63 -21.49 23.09
N GLU A 779 -12.50 -20.91 24.30
CA GLU A 779 -13.08 -21.38 25.56
C GLU A 779 -14.54 -21.85 25.41
N SER A 780 -15.44 -20.99 24.94
CA SER A 780 -16.85 -21.38 24.77
C SER A 780 -17.02 -22.50 23.75
N LYS A 781 -16.20 -22.54 22.69
CA LYS A 781 -16.27 -23.60 21.67
C LYS A 781 -15.75 -24.94 22.18
N PHE A 782 -14.83 -24.93 23.15
CA PHE A 782 -14.40 -26.14 23.84
C PHE A 782 -15.51 -26.64 24.80
N THR A 783 -16.25 -25.74 25.45
CA THR A 783 -17.47 -26.10 26.20
C THR A 783 -18.56 -26.67 25.26
N ASP A 784 -18.91 -25.95 24.19
CA ASP A 784 -19.88 -26.37 23.18
C ASP A 784 -19.50 -27.75 22.59
N LEU A 785 -18.20 -27.99 22.34
CA LEU A 785 -17.67 -29.25 21.84
C LEU A 785 -17.70 -30.37 22.89
N GLY A 786 -17.47 -30.06 24.17
CA GLY A 786 -17.61 -31.01 25.28
C GLY A 786 -19.05 -31.51 25.39
N GLU A 787 -20.01 -30.59 25.51
CA GLU A 787 -21.45 -30.90 25.55
C GLU A 787 -21.90 -31.70 24.32
N TYR A 788 -21.38 -31.37 23.13
CA TYR A 788 -21.66 -32.09 21.90
C TYR A 788 -21.06 -33.50 21.85
N LEU A 789 -19.83 -33.68 22.36
CA LEU A 789 -19.17 -34.98 22.41
C LEU A 789 -19.85 -35.91 23.40
N ASP A 790 -20.24 -35.42 24.59
CA ASP A 790 -21.00 -36.18 25.58
C ASP A 790 -22.31 -36.72 24.98
N GLN A 791 -23.06 -35.86 24.27
CA GLN A 791 -24.28 -36.21 23.54
C GLN A 791 -24.07 -37.21 22.39
N ARG A 792 -22.84 -37.36 21.86
CA ARG A 792 -22.51 -38.22 20.71
C ARG A 792 -21.61 -39.42 21.02
N THR A 793 -21.28 -39.66 22.28
CA THR A 793 -20.46 -40.81 22.72
C THR A 793 -20.94 -42.16 22.14
N ALA A 794 -22.27 -42.34 22.03
CA ALA A 794 -22.89 -43.45 21.32
C ALA A 794 -22.98 -43.17 19.80
N GLY A 795 -22.07 -43.78 19.02
CA GLY A 795 -22.20 -43.88 17.55
C GLY A 795 -20.98 -43.50 16.72
N LEU A 796 -19.95 -42.86 17.31
CA LEU A 796 -18.74 -42.46 16.59
C LEU A 796 -18.03 -43.63 15.90
N SER A 797 -17.68 -43.45 14.62
CA SER A 797 -16.93 -44.42 13.82
C SER A 797 -15.46 -44.56 14.26
N SER A 798 -14.77 -45.59 13.76
CA SER A 798 -13.34 -45.79 14.07
C SER A 798 -12.43 -44.69 13.51
N GLU A 799 -12.83 -44.02 12.44
CA GLU A 799 -12.04 -42.97 11.79
C GLU A 799 -12.20 -41.62 12.53
N GLU A 800 -13.44 -41.26 12.91
CA GLU A 800 -13.70 -40.11 13.78
C GLU A 800 -12.99 -40.23 15.13
N ARG A 801 -12.98 -41.40 15.75
CA ARG A 801 -12.23 -41.67 17.00
C ARG A 801 -10.74 -41.43 16.82
N ALA A 802 -10.16 -41.80 15.67
CA ALA A 802 -8.75 -41.56 15.38
C ALA A 802 -8.43 -40.07 15.14
N GLU A 803 -9.32 -39.32 14.48
CA GLU A 803 -9.21 -37.86 14.29
C GLU A 803 -9.30 -37.12 15.64
N ILE A 804 -10.23 -37.52 16.51
CA ILE A 804 -10.39 -36.99 17.87
C ILE A 804 -9.14 -37.29 18.70
N ALA A 805 -8.61 -38.52 18.65
CA ALA A 805 -7.37 -38.88 19.36
C ALA A 805 -6.15 -38.09 18.90
N ARG A 806 -5.99 -37.86 17.59
CA ARG A 806 -4.94 -36.96 17.03
C ARG A 806 -5.09 -35.53 17.58
N SER A 807 -6.31 -35.02 17.59
CA SER A 807 -6.63 -33.66 18.07
C SER A 807 -6.39 -33.51 19.57
N TYR A 808 -6.77 -34.50 20.37
CA TYR A 808 -6.49 -34.57 21.80
C TYR A 808 -4.98 -34.59 22.09
N GLY A 809 -4.19 -35.33 21.32
CA GLY A 809 -2.72 -35.32 21.44
C GLY A 809 -2.09 -33.94 21.26
N HIS A 810 -2.60 -33.13 20.32
CA HIS A 810 -2.18 -31.74 20.17
C HIS A 810 -2.60 -30.85 21.35
N LEU A 811 -3.82 -31.04 21.88
CA LEU A 811 -4.30 -30.31 23.06
C LEU A 811 -3.50 -30.66 24.33
N ALA A 812 -3.22 -31.93 24.59
CA ALA A 812 -2.40 -32.37 25.72
C ALA A 812 -0.96 -31.83 25.65
N ALA A 813 -0.37 -31.80 24.44
CA ALA A 813 0.95 -31.19 24.22
C ALA A 813 0.94 -29.65 24.40
N LEU A 814 -0.19 -29.00 24.17
CA LEU A 814 -0.40 -27.57 24.42
C LEU A 814 -0.60 -27.28 25.91
N MET A 815 -1.45 -28.05 26.61
CA MET A 815 -1.64 -28.00 28.06
C MET A 815 -0.30 -28.18 28.78
N THR A 816 0.48 -29.22 28.44
CA THR A 816 1.81 -29.46 29.02
C THR A 816 2.77 -28.26 28.88
N ARG A 817 2.59 -27.42 27.85
CA ARG A 817 3.36 -26.16 27.69
C ARG A 817 2.79 -25.03 28.53
N MET A 818 1.46 -24.92 28.65
CA MET A 818 0.79 -23.95 29.52
C MET A 818 1.08 -24.24 30.99
N ASP A 819 1.04 -25.50 31.43
CA ASP A 819 1.38 -25.92 32.78
C ASP A 819 2.82 -25.55 33.14
N ARG A 820 3.77 -25.73 32.20
CA ARG A 820 5.16 -25.26 32.37
C ARG A 820 5.26 -23.74 32.49
N VAL A 821 4.44 -22.98 31.78
CA VAL A 821 4.41 -21.51 31.89
C VAL A 821 3.79 -21.07 33.21
N MET A 822 2.74 -21.74 33.70
CA MET A 822 2.12 -21.46 35.01
C MET A 822 2.98 -21.93 36.20
N ALA A 823 3.85 -22.92 36.00
CA ALA A 823 4.78 -23.41 37.01
C ALA A 823 6.10 -22.61 37.09
N LEU A 824 6.31 -21.60 36.22
CA LEU A 824 7.42 -20.67 36.37
C LEU A 824 7.15 -19.70 37.53
N PRO A 825 8.06 -19.57 38.51
CA PRO A 825 7.92 -18.56 39.55
C PRO A 825 8.04 -17.15 38.94
N SER A 826 7.18 -16.23 39.37
CA SER A 826 7.16 -14.85 38.88
C SER A 826 8.38 -14.07 39.41
N THR A 827 9.39 -13.87 38.57
CA THR A 827 10.64 -13.18 38.94
C THR A 827 11.07 -12.15 37.90
N SER A 828 11.22 -10.89 38.33
CA SER A 828 12.03 -9.90 37.62
C SER A 828 13.54 -10.20 37.78
N PRO A 829 14.41 -9.76 36.85
CA PRO A 829 15.64 -10.51 36.55
C PRO A 829 16.93 -9.95 37.16
N LEU A 830 17.96 -10.81 37.24
CA LEU A 830 19.37 -10.40 37.15
C LEU A 830 20.27 -11.56 36.66
N SER A 831 21.35 -11.19 35.96
CA SER A 831 22.54 -12.01 35.62
C SER A 831 22.40 -13.24 34.69
N ALA A 832 22.93 -13.10 33.46
CA ALA A 832 23.62 -14.18 32.74
C ALA A 832 25.11 -14.23 33.19
N PRO A 833 25.93 -15.26 32.83
CA PRO A 833 26.68 -15.19 31.56
C PRO A 833 27.12 -16.56 30.95
N ALA A 834 28.07 -16.49 30.00
CA ALA A 834 28.96 -17.54 29.45
C ALA A 834 28.49 -18.36 28.23
N ALA A 835 29.45 -18.78 27.39
CA ALA A 835 29.25 -19.23 26.00
C ALA A 835 30.40 -20.10 25.43
N THR A 836 30.24 -20.56 24.17
CA THR A 836 31.22 -21.23 23.28
C THR A 836 31.68 -22.66 23.68
N PRO A 837 32.26 -23.50 22.76
CA PRO A 837 32.73 -23.19 21.39
C PRO A 837 32.26 -24.11 20.22
N LEU A 838 32.39 -23.54 19.00
CA LEU A 838 32.84 -24.11 17.70
C LEU A 838 32.60 -25.59 17.32
N HIS A 839 32.18 -25.82 16.05
CA HIS A 839 32.85 -26.82 15.19
C HIS A 839 32.70 -26.63 13.66
N ALA A 840 33.80 -26.87 12.94
CA ALA A 840 33.98 -27.28 11.53
C ALA A 840 33.18 -26.67 10.36
N SER A 841 33.90 -26.03 9.43
CA SER A 841 33.47 -25.73 8.04
C SER A 841 33.95 -26.81 7.05
N PRO A 842 33.20 -27.13 5.98
CA PRO A 842 33.72 -27.81 4.79
C PRO A 842 34.16 -26.82 3.68
N ARG A 843 35.14 -27.22 2.85
CA ARG A 843 35.64 -26.42 1.71
C ARG A 843 34.67 -26.44 0.51
N PRO A 844 34.61 -25.37 -0.32
CA PRO A 844 33.84 -25.37 -1.56
C PRO A 844 34.56 -26.16 -2.66
N SER A 845 33.95 -27.25 -3.14
CA SER A 845 34.37 -27.93 -4.37
C SER A 845 33.78 -27.22 -5.60
N GLY A 846 34.63 -26.74 -6.51
CA GLY A 846 34.22 -26.02 -7.73
C GLY A 846 33.52 -26.89 -8.77
N GLY A 847 32.27 -27.26 -8.54
CA GLY A 847 31.41 -27.95 -9.51
C GLY A 847 30.67 -26.96 -10.41
N LYS A 848 30.74 -27.16 -11.74
CA LYS A 848 29.90 -26.40 -12.69
C LYS A 848 28.43 -26.64 -12.38
N ARG A 849 27.68 -25.58 -12.07
CA ARG A 849 26.26 -25.66 -11.66
C ARG A 849 25.41 -26.35 -12.75
N LYS A 850 24.61 -27.34 -12.35
CA LYS A 850 23.46 -27.79 -13.15
C LYS A 850 22.38 -26.72 -13.07
N LEU A 851 21.95 -26.17 -14.21
CA LEU A 851 20.80 -25.24 -14.25
C LEU A 851 19.45 -25.97 -14.16
N ASP A 852 19.41 -27.29 -14.33
CA ASP A 852 18.20 -28.10 -14.52
C ASP A 852 17.25 -28.20 -13.31
N THR A 853 17.54 -27.55 -12.18
CA THR A 853 16.82 -27.74 -10.90
C THR A 853 16.20 -26.47 -10.31
N LEU A 854 16.05 -25.38 -11.06
CA LEU A 854 15.23 -24.25 -10.61
C LEU A 854 13.73 -24.54 -10.77
N LEU A 855 12.96 -24.25 -9.71
CA LEU A 855 11.52 -24.46 -9.63
C LEU A 855 10.74 -23.15 -9.87
N PRO A 856 9.44 -23.24 -10.23
CA PRO A 856 8.58 -22.08 -10.33
C PRO A 856 8.53 -21.22 -9.05
N PRO A 857 8.39 -19.88 -9.16
CA PRO A 857 8.34 -18.93 -8.04
C PRO A 857 7.20 -19.14 -7.03
N SER A 858 6.27 -20.03 -7.34
CA SER A 858 5.04 -20.26 -6.59
C SER A 858 4.69 -21.75 -6.73
N PRO A 859 4.63 -22.53 -5.64
CA PRO A 859 4.36 -23.97 -5.72
C PRO A 859 2.96 -24.32 -6.24
N GLU A 860 1.99 -23.42 -6.08
CA GLU A 860 0.57 -23.78 -6.03
C GLU A 860 -0.23 -23.35 -7.27
N LYS A 861 0.16 -23.84 -8.47
CA LYS A 861 -0.68 -23.69 -9.68
C LYS A 861 -2.02 -24.45 -9.59
N MET A 862 -2.13 -25.45 -8.72
CA MET A 862 -3.32 -26.31 -8.59
C MET A 862 -4.40 -25.77 -7.64
N GLN A 863 -4.08 -24.82 -6.74
CA GLN A 863 -5.06 -24.27 -5.80
C GLN A 863 -5.87 -23.15 -6.46
N LYS A 864 -7.18 -23.38 -6.69
CA LYS A 864 -8.13 -22.33 -7.12
C LYS A 864 -8.02 -21.12 -6.18
N ARG A 865 -7.74 -19.93 -6.73
CA ARG A 865 -7.80 -18.67 -5.97
C ARG A 865 -9.27 -18.29 -5.80
N HIS A 866 -9.69 -17.90 -4.59
CA HIS A 866 -10.87 -17.05 -4.45
C HIS A 866 -10.63 -15.75 -5.23
N GLN A 867 -11.66 -15.20 -5.86
CA GLN A 867 -11.56 -13.88 -6.47
C GLN A 867 -11.38 -12.86 -5.34
N SER A 868 -10.21 -12.23 -5.29
CA SER A 868 -9.96 -11.10 -4.41
C SER A 868 -10.63 -9.88 -5.01
N HIS A 869 -11.97 -9.81 -4.88
CA HIS A 869 -12.66 -8.54 -4.98
C HIS A 869 -12.05 -7.62 -3.92
N ALA A 870 -11.47 -6.51 -4.35
CA ALA A 870 -11.41 -5.36 -3.45
C ALA A 870 -12.87 -4.94 -3.27
N ILE A 871 -13.42 -5.19 -2.09
CA ILE A 871 -14.64 -4.49 -1.67
C ILE A 871 -14.24 -3.02 -1.62
N HIS A 872 -14.99 -2.18 -2.33
CA HIS A 872 -14.85 -0.73 -2.25
C HIS A 872 -15.36 -0.26 -0.88
#